data_AF-A0A8B6FKN3-F1
#
_entry.id   AF-A0A8B6FKN3-F1
#
_cell.length_a   1.000
_cell.length_b   1.000
_cell.length_c   1.000
_cell.angle_alpha   90.00
_cell.angle_beta   90.00
_cell.angle_gamma   90.00
#
_symmetry.space_group_name_H-M   'P 1'
#
loop_
_entity.id
_entity.type
_entity.pdbx_description
1 polymer ?
#
loop_
_entity_poly.entity_id
_entity_poly.type
_entity_poly.pdbx_seq_one_letter_code
_entity_poly.pdbx_strand_id
1 'polypeptide(L)'
;MNTDDRRDFLTWYRTKTNEEFDFAKEIREYCCSDRTILREGVLRFRDLMLEVTGTENTENTSRQSVDVLDYVTIASVCMGIYKTNYLKEQYDVEVKMQDTDHIEMKPMKSTQKGFDVWDQETWKSSDMFLSENSQRSFGQRKFVRSPLAHVPSERYTKRFNHSRSSILWFEWMMNDENVFIQHALKRGEFKIPGTKFHVDGYCQETNDVFEFLGGGRTDTTKLYHKVGKHEQIKYVDFTSLYPWTNKYCRYPLHHPEIITKNFEDLDKYFGLCHVKILPPTNLYHAVLPYRCNGKLTFPLCRTCAETTNQDKCTHNDQERCITGTYATPEIMLAQKKGYRVLKVHEVWHFPDSTQYDKKTNSGGLFTDYVQMFLKIKQEASGFPPHCTSEEDKREYIRLYKENEGIDLNYDNIKVNPGLRSLAKLCLNSFWGKFGQRLFLKRHSFFHESEADKFFQIVSDPSKLVENFHIVSNDTIQLEWSQHSKFPPVDVKTNIFIAIFTIMWARLKLYEVLDMLDERVLYTDTDSCIYVSKKGKPEPSLGNCLGDLTSEIPADEGYIVEFVSGGPKNYAYRTLKSETCKVKGFTLNFTNSNIVNFNSVKEMITCNRDMCKTLTNPTKICRLPNQRKLFSREEKKKYKFTYDKRVILPNCNTVPYGYK
;
A
#
# COMPACT_ATOMS: atom_id res chain seq x y z
N MET A 1 -13.78 -27.38 2.59
CA MET A 1 -14.97 -27.95 1.94
C MET A 1 -16.08 -27.91 2.98
N ASN A 2 -17.16 -27.19 2.70
CA ASN A 2 -18.29 -27.15 3.63
C ASN A 2 -19.00 -28.53 3.64
N THR A 3 -19.99 -28.71 4.50
CA THR A 3 -20.67 -29.99 4.68
C THR A 3 -21.44 -30.43 3.43
N ASP A 4 -22.01 -29.49 2.68
CA ASP A 4 -22.79 -29.74 1.46
C ASP A 4 -21.88 -30.10 0.28
N ASP A 5 -20.83 -29.31 0.02
CA ASP A 5 -19.80 -29.61 -0.98
C ASP A 5 -19.19 -31.00 -0.77
N ARG A 6 -19.01 -31.40 0.50
CA ARG A 6 -18.49 -32.72 0.85
C ARG A 6 -19.48 -33.83 0.47
N ARG A 7 -20.77 -33.62 0.71
CA ARG A 7 -21.81 -34.58 0.33
C ARG A 7 -21.86 -34.71 -1.19
N ASP A 8 -21.78 -33.60 -1.91
CA ASP A 8 -21.82 -33.59 -3.37
C ASP A 8 -20.58 -34.25 -3.95
N PHE A 9 -19.40 -33.93 -3.41
CA PHE A 9 -18.15 -34.60 -3.76
C PHE A 9 -18.21 -36.11 -3.51
N LEU A 10 -18.69 -36.54 -2.35
CA LEU A 10 -18.80 -37.97 -2.03
C LEU A 10 -19.82 -38.68 -2.92
N THR A 11 -20.89 -38.00 -3.31
CA THR A 11 -21.89 -38.53 -4.25
C THR A 11 -21.28 -38.73 -5.63
N TRP A 12 -20.58 -37.71 -6.16
CA TRP A 12 -19.83 -37.82 -7.41
C TRP A 12 -18.72 -38.88 -7.34
N TYR A 13 -17.92 -38.88 -6.28
CA TYR A 13 -16.82 -39.84 -6.09
C TYR A 13 -17.34 -41.29 -6.11
N ARG A 14 -18.49 -41.54 -5.47
CA ARG A 14 -19.13 -42.87 -5.50
C ARG A 14 -19.46 -43.33 -6.92
N THR A 15 -19.89 -42.42 -7.81
CA THR A 15 -20.13 -42.76 -9.23
C THR A 15 -18.86 -43.15 -9.99
N LYS A 16 -17.69 -42.72 -9.50
CA LYS A 16 -16.38 -42.95 -10.14
C LYS A 16 -15.58 -44.12 -9.57
N THR A 17 -16.02 -44.70 -8.45
CA THR A 17 -15.26 -45.73 -7.69
C THR A 17 -14.88 -46.98 -8.50
N ASN A 18 -15.64 -47.32 -9.55
CA ASN A 18 -15.43 -48.52 -10.36
C ASN A 18 -14.95 -48.22 -11.79
N GLU A 19 -14.66 -46.95 -12.11
CA GLU A 19 -14.11 -46.56 -13.41
C GLU A 19 -12.58 -46.66 -13.38
N GLU A 20 -11.97 -47.15 -14.47
CA GLU A 20 -10.51 -47.14 -14.61
C GLU A 20 -10.02 -45.70 -14.82
N PHE A 21 -9.16 -45.20 -13.93
CA PHE A 21 -8.61 -43.85 -14.00
C PHE A 21 -7.30 -43.83 -14.79
N ASP A 22 -7.36 -43.48 -16.08
CA ASP A 22 -6.17 -43.22 -16.88
C ASP A 22 -5.54 -41.89 -16.48
N PHE A 23 -4.60 -41.95 -15.53
CA PHE A 23 -3.94 -40.77 -15.01
C PHE A 23 -3.25 -39.93 -16.10
N ALA A 24 -2.65 -40.56 -17.13
CA ALA A 24 -1.90 -39.85 -18.16
C ALA A 24 -2.83 -39.05 -19.08
N LYS A 25 -3.99 -39.61 -19.40
CA LYS A 25 -5.03 -38.91 -20.15
C LYS A 25 -5.64 -37.78 -19.33
N GLU A 26 -6.09 -38.07 -18.11
CA GLU A 26 -6.82 -37.13 -17.25
C GLU A 26 -5.94 -35.93 -16.84
N ILE A 27 -4.66 -36.15 -16.53
CA ILE A 27 -3.75 -35.06 -16.18
C ILE A 27 -3.49 -34.11 -17.36
N ARG A 28 -3.42 -34.66 -18.58
CA ARG A 28 -3.24 -33.87 -19.80
C ARG A 28 -4.50 -33.06 -20.09
N GLU A 29 -5.67 -33.67 -19.98
CA GLU A 29 -6.96 -32.98 -20.16
C GLU A 29 -7.16 -31.87 -19.12
N TYR A 30 -6.83 -32.14 -17.86
CA TYR A 30 -6.80 -31.14 -16.80
C TYR A 30 -5.87 -29.98 -17.16
N CYS A 31 -4.62 -30.24 -17.56
CA CYS A 31 -3.66 -29.19 -17.90
C CYS A 31 -4.11 -28.35 -19.12
N CYS A 32 -4.71 -28.98 -20.13
CA CYS A 32 -5.27 -28.28 -21.28
C CYS A 32 -6.47 -27.40 -20.90
N SER A 33 -7.36 -27.93 -20.06
CA SER A 33 -8.52 -27.20 -19.54
C SER A 33 -8.09 -26.01 -18.69
N ASP A 34 -7.17 -26.21 -17.74
CA ASP A 34 -6.63 -25.17 -16.86
C ASP A 34 -5.98 -24.03 -17.67
N ARG A 35 -5.16 -24.36 -18.68
CA ARG A 35 -4.56 -23.37 -19.57
C ARG A 35 -5.60 -22.61 -20.39
N THR A 36 -6.67 -23.29 -20.83
CA THR A 36 -7.77 -22.66 -21.59
C THR A 36 -8.54 -21.70 -20.69
N ILE A 37 -8.96 -22.14 -19.50
CA ILE A 37 -9.67 -21.30 -18.52
C ILE A 37 -8.84 -20.07 -18.15
N LEU A 38 -7.53 -20.23 -17.93
CA LEU A 38 -6.64 -19.10 -17.65
C LEU A 38 -6.58 -18.11 -18.83
N ARG A 39 -6.47 -18.61 -20.06
CA ARG A 39 -6.45 -17.74 -21.26
C ARG A 39 -7.77 -16.98 -21.42
N GLU A 40 -8.90 -17.69 -21.39
CA GLU A 40 -10.23 -17.07 -21.52
C GLU A 40 -10.49 -16.07 -20.38
N GLY A 41 -10.05 -16.38 -19.16
CA GLY A 41 -10.12 -15.48 -18.02
C GLY A 41 -9.30 -14.20 -18.20
N VAL A 42 -8.10 -14.30 -18.76
CA VAL A 42 -7.25 -13.14 -19.09
C VAL A 42 -7.88 -12.29 -20.20
N LEU A 43 -8.40 -12.91 -21.26
CA LEU A 43 -9.08 -12.21 -22.34
C LEU A 43 -10.31 -11.47 -21.82
N ARG A 44 -11.17 -12.14 -21.03
CA ARG A 44 -12.34 -11.50 -20.44
C ARG A 44 -11.97 -10.37 -19.49
N PHE A 45 -10.89 -10.51 -18.71
CA PHE A 45 -10.38 -9.46 -17.84
C PHE A 45 -9.87 -8.25 -18.65
N ARG A 46 -9.15 -8.48 -19.75
CA ARG A 46 -8.71 -7.43 -20.68
C ARG A 46 -9.91 -6.68 -21.26
N ASP A 47 -10.90 -7.40 -21.78
CA ASP A 47 -12.10 -6.80 -22.38
C ASP A 47 -12.86 -5.93 -21.37
N LEU A 48 -13.09 -6.44 -20.16
CA LEU A 48 -13.74 -5.68 -19.09
C LEU A 48 -12.95 -4.43 -18.70
N MET A 49 -11.62 -4.50 -18.68
CA MET A 49 -10.78 -3.34 -18.38
C MET A 49 -10.82 -2.30 -19.50
N LEU A 50 -10.80 -2.72 -20.76
CA LEU A 50 -10.95 -1.83 -21.91
C LEU A 50 -12.32 -1.14 -21.89
N GLU A 51 -13.39 -1.88 -21.60
CA GLU A 51 -14.77 -1.37 -21.48
C GLU A 51 -14.92 -0.39 -20.31
N VAL A 52 -14.35 -0.70 -19.14
CA VAL A 52 -14.43 0.17 -17.96
C VAL A 52 -13.59 1.45 -18.12
N THR A 53 -12.47 1.35 -18.83
CA THR A 53 -11.54 2.48 -19.00
C THR A 53 -11.82 3.31 -20.24
N GLY A 54 -12.56 2.79 -21.22
CA GLY A 54 -12.99 3.51 -22.42
C GLY A 54 -14.49 3.38 -22.70
N THR A 55 -15.13 4.50 -23.11
CA THR A 55 -16.57 4.78 -23.45
C THR A 55 -17.40 5.47 -22.33
N GLU A 56 -18.40 6.34 -22.58
CA GLU A 56 -19.10 6.87 -23.78
C GLU A 56 -18.86 8.38 -24.03
N ASN A 57 -19.05 8.81 -25.30
CA ASN A 57 -19.22 10.21 -25.71
C ASN A 57 -20.45 10.83 -25.02
N THR A 58 -20.26 11.37 -23.83
CA THR A 58 -21.07 12.49 -23.34
C THR A 58 -20.27 13.75 -23.60
N GLU A 59 -20.93 14.80 -24.08
CA GLU A 59 -20.41 15.91 -24.91
C GLU A 59 -19.16 16.68 -24.42
N ASN A 60 -18.49 16.31 -23.32
CA ASN A 60 -17.28 16.98 -22.84
C ASN A 60 -16.19 16.11 -22.16
N THR A 61 -16.29 14.76 -22.09
CA THR A 61 -15.19 13.93 -21.54
C THR A 61 -15.14 12.52 -22.13
N SER A 62 -14.21 12.23 -23.05
CA SER A 62 -13.87 10.87 -23.48
C SER A 62 -12.58 10.40 -22.79
N ARG A 63 -12.57 9.13 -22.36
CA ARG A 63 -11.47 8.46 -21.64
C ARG A 63 -10.74 7.52 -22.60
N GLN A 64 -9.42 7.43 -22.48
CA GLN A 64 -8.63 6.48 -23.24
C GLN A 64 -8.67 5.12 -22.53
N SER A 65 -8.99 4.08 -23.32
CA SER A 65 -8.94 2.70 -22.86
C SER A 65 -7.49 2.31 -22.55
N VAL A 66 -7.31 1.56 -21.46
CA VAL A 66 -6.00 1.08 -21.03
C VAL A 66 -5.96 -0.43 -21.15
N ASP A 67 -5.06 -0.92 -22.00
CA ASP A 67 -4.86 -2.36 -22.15
C ASP A 67 -4.05 -2.89 -20.97
N VAL A 68 -4.57 -3.93 -20.32
CA VAL A 68 -3.88 -4.59 -19.20
C VAL A 68 -2.60 -5.28 -19.62
N LEU A 69 -2.51 -5.70 -20.90
CA LEU A 69 -1.36 -6.45 -21.41
C LEU A 69 -0.12 -5.55 -21.64
N ASP A 70 -0.29 -4.24 -21.65
CA ASP A 70 0.81 -3.27 -21.68
C ASP A 70 1.57 -3.20 -20.33
N TYR A 71 1.06 -3.87 -19.31
CA TYR A 71 1.57 -3.78 -17.94
C TYR A 71 1.75 -5.15 -17.29
N VAL A 72 2.91 -5.34 -16.66
CA VAL A 72 3.24 -6.61 -15.97
C VAL A 72 2.44 -6.81 -14.66
N THR A 73 1.96 -5.74 -14.04
CA THR A 73 1.27 -5.81 -12.73
C THR A 73 0.03 -4.94 -12.72
N ILE A 74 -0.99 -5.39 -11.98
CA ILE A 74 -2.24 -4.64 -11.76
C ILE A 74 -1.96 -3.23 -11.21
N ALA A 75 -1.04 -3.08 -10.25
CA ALA A 75 -0.67 -1.76 -9.73
C ALA A 75 -0.12 -0.82 -10.82
N SER A 76 0.61 -1.36 -11.81
CA SER A 76 1.06 -0.60 -12.98
C SER A 76 -0.11 -0.23 -13.90
N VAL A 77 -1.07 -1.13 -14.11
CA VAL A 77 -2.30 -0.85 -14.87
C VAL A 77 -3.07 0.29 -14.22
N CYS A 78 -3.30 0.23 -12.91
CA CYS A 78 -3.99 1.27 -12.15
C CYS A 78 -3.29 2.63 -12.28
N MET A 79 -1.96 2.64 -12.23
CA MET A 79 -1.17 3.85 -12.45
C MET A 79 -1.26 4.36 -13.89
N GLY A 80 -1.28 3.46 -14.88
CA GLY A 80 -1.53 3.79 -16.28
C GLY A 80 -2.88 4.49 -16.44
N ILE A 81 -3.95 3.91 -15.92
CA ILE A 81 -5.30 4.49 -15.91
C ILE A 81 -5.31 5.88 -15.26
N TYR A 82 -4.67 6.02 -14.09
CA TYR A 82 -4.58 7.31 -13.41
C TYR A 82 -3.86 8.36 -14.25
N LYS A 83 -2.67 8.04 -14.77
CA LYS A 83 -1.86 8.95 -15.58
C LYS A 83 -2.56 9.36 -16.88
N THR A 84 -3.24 8.42 -17.52
CA THR A 84 -3.89 8.63 -18.80
C THR A 84 -5.19 9.44 -18.65
N ASN A 85 -6.03 9.11 -17.66
CA ASN A 85 -7.39 9.64 -17.59
C ASN A 85 -7.62 10.71 -16.51
N TYR A 86 -6.70 10.86 -15.55
CA TYR A 86 -6.96 11.65 -14.34
C TYR A 86 -5.83 12.62 -13.94
N LEU A 87 -4.57 12.31 -14.28
CA LEU A 87 -3.45 13.18 -13.96
C LEU A 87 -3.32 14.29 -15.02
N LYS A 88 -3.60 15.53 -14.60
CA LYS A 88 -3.51 16.72 -15.45
C LYS A 88 -2.10 17.28 -15.44
N GLU A 89 -1.21 16.69 -16.23
CA GLU A 89 0.13 17.22 -16.44
C GLU A 89 0.13 18.29 -17.53
N GLN A 90 0.95 19.33 -17.35
CA GLN A 90 1.19 20.35 -18.37
C GLN A 90 2.56 20.12 -18.99
N TYR A 91 2.55 20.06 -20.32
CA TYR A 91 3.74 19.97 -21.15
C TYR A 91 3.77 21.20 -22.05
N ASP A 92 4.94 21.51 -22.59
CA ASP A 92 5.07 22.32 -23.78
C ASP A 92 5.47 21.39 -24.93
N VAL A 93 5.12 21.76 -26.15
CA VAL A 93 5.58 21.08 -27.36
C VAL A 93 6.41 22.05 -28.18
N GLU A 94 7.55 21.58 -28.69
CA GLU A 94 8.30 22.29 -29.71
C GLU A 94 7.48 22.35 -30.99
N VAL A 95 7.35 23.55 -31.54
CA VAL A 95 6.77 23.80 -32.85
C VAL A 95 7.87 24.33 -33.75
N LYS A 96 8.25 23.52 -34.75
CA LYS A 96 9.31 23.82 -35.70
C LYS A 96 8.72 24.32 -37.00
N MET A 97 9.26 25.39 -37.53
CA MET A 97 8.89 25.89 -38.86
C MET A 97 9.73 25.18 -39.92
N GLN A 98 9.09 24.64 -40.95
CA GLN A 98 9.75 24.00 -42.08
C GLN A 98 10.71 25.00 -42.74
N ASP A 99 11.90 24.54 -43.09
CA ASP A 99 12.98 25.30 -43.72
C ASP A 99 13.68 26.38 -42.87
N THR A 100 13.49 26.37 -41.54
CA THR A 100 14.27 27.23 -40.61
C THR A 100 14.66 26.48 -39.34
N ASP A 101 15.73 26.92 -38.66
CA ASP A 101 16.10 26.45 -37.31
C ASP A 101 15.24 27.08 -36.20
N HIS A 102 14.13 27.75 -36.54
CA HIS A 102 13.30 28.43 -35.57
C HIS A 102 12.38 27.44 -34.83
N ILE A 103 12.50 27.42 -33.49
CA ILE A 103 11.72 26.57 -32.58
C ILE A 103 10.92 27.46 -31.63
N GLU A 104 9.60 27.35 -31.67
CA GLU A 104 8.69 27.99 -30.72
C GLU A 104 8.20 26.95 -29.71
N MET A 105 8.22 27.27 -28.42
CA MET A 105 7.60 26.42 -27.40
C MET A 105 6.16 26.85 -27.16
N LYS A 106 5.21 25.95 -27.37
CA LYS A 106 3.79 26.22 -27.10
C LYS A 106 3.25 25.31 -26.00
N PRO A 107 2.43 25.82 -25.07
CA PRO A 107 1.75 24.99 -24.08
C PRO A 107 0.93 23.89 -24.74
N MET A 108 1.02 22.70 -24.17
CA MET A 108 0.42 21.46 -24.62
C MET A 108 -0.34 20.79 -23.48
N LYS A 109 -1.55 20.31 -23.78
CA LYS A 109 -2.26 19.35 -22.92
C LYS A 109 -2.55 18.09 -23.72
N SER A 110 -2.29 16.91 -23.15
CA SER A 110 -2.66 15.66 -23.81
C SER A 110 -4.18 15.55 -23.93
N THR A 111 -4.66 15.09 -25.08
CA THR A 111 -6.08 14.89 -25.37
C THR A 111 -6.33 13.55 -26.06
N GLN A 112 -7.60 13.21 -26.28
CA GLN A 112 -8.06 11.87 -26.68
C GLN A 112 -7.56 11.40 -28.06
N LYS A 113 -7.25 12.33 -28.97
CA LYS A 113 -6.78 12.05 -30.35
C LYS A 113 -5.32 12.46 -30.57
N GLY A 114 -4.61 12.84 -29.51
CA GLY A 114 -3.25 13.37 -29.60
C GLY A 114 -2.99 14.35 -28.48
N PHE A 115 -2.88 15.63 -28.82
CA PHE A 115 -2.68 16.71 -27.86
C PHE A 115 -3.26 18.00 -28.41
N ASP A 116 -3.68 18.89 -27.51
CA ASP A 116 -4.04 20.24 -27.88
C ASP A 116 -2.86 21.17 -27.60
N VAL A 117 -2.73 22.19 -28.43
CA VAL A 117 -1.71 23.22 -28.36
C VAL A 117 -2.40 24.56 -28.12
N TRP A 118 -1.85 25.35 -27.22
CA TRP A 118 -2.33 26.71 -26.96
C TRP A 118 -1.80 27.66 -28.03
N ASP A 119 -2.73 28.24 -28.80
CA ASP A 119 -2.41 29.15 -29.88
C ASP A 119 -3.51 30.20 -30.03
N GLN A 120 -3.13 31.47 -30.19
CA GLN A 120 -4.07 32.61 -30.33
C GLN A 120 -5.16 32.62 -29.24
N GLU A 121 -4.75 32.52 -27.97
CA GLU A 121 -5.65 32.55 -26.79
C GLU A 121 -6.70 31.43 -26.74
N THR A 122 -6.53 30.35 -27.52
CA THR A 122 -7.44 29.21 -27.54
C THR A 122 -6.66 27.88 -27.57
N TRP A 123 -7.30 26.80 -27.10
CA TRP A 123 -6.77 25.44 -27.25
C TRP A 123 -7.21 24.87 -28.59
N LYS A 124 -6.25 24.49 -29.44
CA LYS A 124 -6.51 23.86 -30.75
C LYS A 124 -5.97 22.43 -30.74
N SER A 125 -6.67 21.47 -31.33
CA SER A 125 -6.14 20.11 -31.47
C SER A 125 -4.88 20.10 -32.34
N SER A 126 -4.00 19.11 -32.17
CA SER A 126 -2.77 18.99 -32.97
C SER A 126 -3.05 19.03 -34.47
N ASP A 127 -4.12 18.37 -34.91
CA ASP A 127 -4.51 18.32 -36.32
C ASP A 127 -5.04 19.67 -36.80
N MET A 128 -5.87 20.34 -35.99
CA MET A 128 -6.40 21.68 -36.30
C MET A 128 -5.25 22.70 -36.35
N PHE A 129 -4.34 22.66 -35.39
CA PHE A 129 -3.16 23.52 -35.35
C PHE A 129 -2.30 23.36 -36.60
N LEU A 130 -2.01 22.12 -37.03
CA LEU A 130 -1.24 21.86 -38.25
C LEU A 130 -1.99 22.24 -39.52
N SER A 131 -3.33 22.11 -39.54
CA SER A 131 -4.13 22.56 -40.68
C SER A 131 -4.11 24.08 -40.87
N GLU A 132 -4.08 24.84 -39.77
CA GLU A 132 -3.97 26.30 -39.77
C GLU A 132 -2.52 26.79 -39.93
N ASN A 133 -1.54 25.92 -39.66
CA ASN A 133 -0.12 26.21 -39.71
C ASN A 133 0.64 25.14 -40.51
N SER A 134 0.32 25.00 -41.79
CA SER A 134 0.82 23.94 -42.68
C SER A 134 2.34 23.87 -42.83
N GLN A 135 3.06 24.96 -42.56
CA GLN A 135 4.52 25.02 -42.55
C GLN A 135 5.14 24.64 -41.19
N ARG A 136 4.34 24.21 -40.21
CA ARG A 136 4.84 23.85 -38.87
C ARG A 136 4.81 22.35 -38.65
N SER A 137 5.68 21.87 -37.76
CA SER A 137 5.74 20.47 -37.32
C SER A 137 6.02 20.39 -35.82
N PHE A 138 5.65 19.28 -35.18
CA PHE A 138 5.89 19.09 -33.75
C PHE A 138 7.24 18.40 -33.49
N GLY A 139 7.99 18.92 -32.53
CA GLY A 139 9.26 18.40 -32.06
C GLY A 139 9.14 17.70 -30.70
N GLN A 140 10.14 17.89 -29.85
CA GLN A 140 10.13 17.26 -28.52
C GLN A 140 9.08 17.89 -27.60
N ARG A 141 8.54 17.06 -26.70
CA ARG A 141 7.68 17.50 -25.61
C ARG A 141 8.55 17.82 -24.41
N LYS A 142 8.35 18.99 -23.82
CA LYS A 142 9.03 19.44 -22.61
C LYS A 142 8.05 19.42 -21.45
N PHE A 143 8.43 18.78 -20.35
CA PHE A 143 7.64 18.81 -19.14
C PHE A 143 7.65 20.21 -18.51
N VAL A 144 6.47 20.74 -18.15
CA VAL A 144 6.33 22.05 -17.49
C VAL A 144 6.03 21.85 -16.02
N ARG A 145 4.89 21.22 -15.70
CA ARG A 145 4.48 20.95 -14.32
C ARG A 145 3.53 19.76 -14.23
N SER A 146 3.60 19.09 -13.09
CA SER A 146 2.64 18.06 -12.68
C SER A 146 2.16 18.39 -11.27
N PRO A 147 0.89 18.11 -10.93
CA PRO A 147 0.45 18.09 -9.55
C PRO A 147 1.34 17.19 -8.67
N LEU A 148 1.89 16.12 -9.25
CA LEU A 148 2.83 15.23 -8.57
C LEU A 148 4.27 15.73 -8.71
N ALA A 149 4.98 15.82 -7.59
CA ALA A 149 6.43 16.05 -7.60
C ALA A 149 7.14 14.89 -8.31
N HIS A 150 7.96 15.18 -9.33
CA HIS A 150 8.89 14.20 -9.90
C HIS A 150 10.15 14.17 -9.04
N VAL A 151 10.26 13.22 -8.11
CA VAL A 151 11.42 13.15 -7.19
C VAL A 151 12.71 13.08 -8.00
N PRO A 152 13.63 14.07 -7.90
CA PRO A 152 14.86 14.08 -8.69
C PRO A 152 15.71 12.84 -8.40
N SER A 153 16.32 12.27 -9.44
CA SER A 153 17.27 11.15 -9.30
C SER A 153 18.47 11.51 -8.41
N GLU A 154 18.87 12.79 -8.40
CA GLU A 154 19.95 13.37 -7.60
C GLU A 154 19.52 13.88 -6.21
N ARG A 155 18.25 13.64 -5.82
CA ARG A 155 17.62 14.15 -4.57
C ARG A 155 17.41 15.67 -4.56
N TYR A 156 16.65 16.14 -3.57
CA TYR A 156 16.32 17.57 -3.41
C TYR A 156 17.47 18.42 -2.82
N THR A 157 18.55 17.79 -2.36
CA THR A 157 19.74 18.48 -1.86
C THR A 157 20.61 18.93 -3.04
N LYS A 158 20.27 20.07 -3.64
CA LYS A 158 21.17 20.79 -4.55
C LYS A 158 22.27 21.47 -3.73
N ARG A 159 23.42 20.82 -3.61
CA ARG A 159 24.69 21.56 -3.61
C ARG A 159 25.36 21.31 -4.95
N PHE A 160 25.23 22.33 -5.80
CA PHE A 160 25.95 22.60 -7.04
C PHE A 160 25.40 22.02 -8.36
N ASN A 161 24.99 22.92 -9.26
CA ASN A 161 24.92 22.68 -10.70
C ASN A 161 26.35 22.62 -11.24
N HIS A 162 26.84 21.47 -11.70
CA HIS A 162 28.04 21.47 -12.53
C HIS A 162 28.03 20.36 -13.60
N SER A 163 28.81 20.58 -14.66
CA SER A 163 28.97 19.67 -15.79
C SER A 163 29.70 18.39 -15.39
N ARG A 164 29.54 17.32 -16.18
CA ARG A 164 30.10 15.97 -15.98
C ARG A 164 31.61 15.93 -15.65
N SER A 165 32.36 17.00 -15.95
CA SER A 165 33.81 17.12 -15.69
C SER A 165 34.17 17.56 -14.26
N SER A 166 33.29 18.27 -13.53
CA SER A 166 33.58 18.74 -12.16
C SER A 166 33.33 17.67 -11.09
N ILE A 167 32.44 16.70 -11.37
CA ILE A 167 32.14 15.58 -10.47
C ILE A 167 33.36 14.66 -10.32
N LEU A 168 34.13 14.47 -11.39
CA LEU A 168 35.40 13.72 -11.36
C LEU A 168 36.52 14.45 -10.60
N TRP A 169 36.46 15.78 -10.49
CA TRP A 169 37.40 16.59 -9.70
C TRP A 169 37.04 16.62 -8.20
N PHE A 170 35.74 16.69 -7.87
CA PHE A 170 35.28 16.53 -6.48
C PHE A 170 35.50 15.11 -5.93
N GLU A 171 35.43 14.06 -6.76
CA GLU A 171 35.81 12.70 -6.36
C GLU A 171 37.30 12.56 -5.99
N TRP A 172 38.17 13.44 -6.50
CA TRP A 172 39.57 13.53 -6.10
C TRP A 172 39.76 14.33 -4.79
N MET A 173 39.05 15.45 -4.61
CA MET A 173 39.07 16.24 -3.35
C MET A 173 38.38 15.54 -2.16
N MET A 174 37.35 14.73 -2.40
CA MET A 174 36.63 14.01 -1.34
C MET A 174 37.46 12.89 -0.69
N ASN A 175 38.62 12.54 -1.26
CA ASN A 175 39.60 11.68 -0.60
C ASN A 175 40.43 12.40 0.49
N ASP A 176 40.32 13.74 0.60
CA ASP A 176 41.18 14.55 1.49
C ASP A 176 40.45 15.13 2.73
N GLU A 177 39.10 15.30 2.73
CA GLU A 177 38.38 16.05 3.80
C GLU A 177 37.28 15.29 4.61
N ASN A 178 37.20 13.96 4.50
CA ASN A 178 36.63 13.01 5.50
C ASN A 178 35.35 13.39 6.33
N VAL A 179 34.16 13.44 5.71
CA VAL A 179 32.81 13.36 6.39
C VAL A 179 31.79 12.59 5.52
N PHE A 180 31.09 11.56 6.05
CA PHE A 180 30.24 10.63 5.26
C PHE A 180 28.96 10.12 5.98
N ILE A 181 27.85 10.01 5.24
CA ILE A 181 26.57 9.39 5.65
C ILE A 181 26.23 8.23 4.68
N GLN A 182 25.96 7.03 5.21
CA GLN A 182 25.67 5.82 4.44
C GLN A 182 24.16 5.57 4.30
N HIS A 183 23.65 5.32 3.10
CA HIS A 183 22.24 4.95 2.87
C HIS A 183 22.10 4.13 1.58
N ALA A 184 20.89 3.64 1.28
CA ALA A 184 20.58 2.75 0.15
C ALA A 184 21.14 3.16 -1.23
N LEU A 185 21.47 4.44 -1.41
CA LEU A 185 21.95 5.03 -2.67
C LEU A 185 23.43 5.49 -2.61
N LYS A 186 24.13 5.28 -1.48
CA LYS A 186 25.58 5.41 -1.31
C LYS A 186 26.07 4.28 -0.39
N ARG A 187 26.67 3.23 -1.00
CA ARG A 187 27.13 1.97 -0.36
C ARG A 187 26.05 1.03 0.19
N GLY A 188 24.78 1.19 -0.20
CA GLY A 188 23.69 0.26 0.13
C GLY A 188 23.05 0.53 1.51
N GLU A 189 21.98 -0.20 1.82
CA GLU A 189 21.32 -0.11 3.14
C GLU A 189 22.32 -0.49 4.24
N PHE A 190 22.44 0.33 5.29
CA PHE A 190 23.39 0.04 6.37
C PHE A 190 22.88 -1.15 7.17
N LYS A 191 23.63 -2.25 7.14
CA LYS A 191 23.39 -3.42 7.97
C LYS A 191 23.99 -3.16 9.34
N ILE A 192 23.16 -3.11 10.38
CA ILE A 192 23.62 -2.88 11.75
C ILE A 192 24.59 -4.03 12.14
N PRO A 193 25.85 -3.74 12.51
CA PRO A 193 26.84 -4.75 12.87
C PRO A 193 26.31 -5.72 13.94
N GLY A 194 26.54 -7.02 13.75
CA GLY A 194 26.04 -8.06 14.66
C GLY A 194 24.56 -8.44 14.48
N THR A 195 23.83 -7.81 13.56
CA THR A 195 22.42 -8.13 13.29
C THR A 195 22.17 -8.50 11.83
N LYS A 196 20.95 -8.97 11.54
CA LYS A 196 20.47 -9.21 10.17
C LYS A 196 19.69 -8.03 9.57
N PHE A 197 19.61 -6.91 10.29
CA PHE A 197 18.70 -5.81 9.98
C PHE A 197 19.39 -4.71 9.18
N HIS A 198 18.62 -4.10 8.27
CA HIS A 198 19.02 -3.00 7.39
C HIS A 198 18.11 -1.80 7.66
N VAL A 199 18.64 -0.59 7.52
CA VAL A 199 17.91 0.67 7.77
C VAL A 199 17.90 1.58 6.54
N ASP A 200 16.88 2.45 6.39
CA ASP A 200 16.72 3.29 5.19
C ASP A 200 17.85 4.35 5.03
N GLY A 201 18.48 4.76 6.14
CA GLY A 201 19.70 5.58 6.19
C GLY A 201 20.41 5.53 7.54
N TYR A 202 21.72 5.78 7.57
CA TYR A 202 22.56 5.79 8.78
C TYR A 202 23.62 6.90 8.72
N CYS A 203 23.69 7.74 9.73
CA CYS A 203 24.75 8.75 9.91
C CYS A 203 25.79 8.24 10.91
N GLN A 204 27.02 8.03 10.45
CA GLN A 204 28.11 7.48 11.27
C GLN A 204 28.59 8.47 12.35
N GLU A 205 28.53 9.77 12.09
CA GLU A 205 29.04 10.81 12.99
C GLU A 205 28.12 11.05 14.19
N THR A 206 26.81 11.00 13.96
CA THR A 206 25.80 11.20 15.01
C THR A 206 25.27 9.88 15.56
N ASN A 207 25.65 8.76 14.96
CA ASN A 207 25.13 7.42 15.23
C ASN A 207 23.60 7.31 15.07
N ASP A 208 23.01 8.13 14.19
CA ASP A 208 21.57 8.19 13.96
C ASP A 208 21.13 7.27 12.82
N VAL A 209 19.96 6.63 13.01
CA VAL A 209 19.28 5.81 12.01
C VAL A 209 18.08 6.58 11.46
N PHE A 210 17.95 6.65 10.14
CA PHE A 210 16.85 7.30 9.43
C PHE A 210 15.97 6.24 8.78
N GLU A 211 14.68 6.19 9.13
CA GLU A 211 13.69 5.32 8.51
C GLU A 211 12.42 6.11 8.19
N PHE A 212 11.97 6.05 6.94
CA PHE A 212 10.98 7.00 6.39
C PHE A 212 9.58 6.39 6.23
N LEU A 213 9.46 5.06 6.12
CA LEU A 213 8.18 4.36 5.85
C LEU A 213 7.75 3.44 7.00
N GLY A 214 6.85 3.94 7.85
CA GLY A 214 5.98 3.11 8.68
C GLY A 214 4.78 2.61 7.87
N GLY A 215 4.51 1.30 7.86
CA GLY A 215 3.30 0.73 7.25
C GLY A 215 2.03 0.99 8.08
N GLY A 216 1.00 0.19 7.84
CA GLY A 216 -0.22 0.17 8.67
C GLY A 216 0.07 -0.23 10.13
N ARG A 217 -0.80 0.22 11.04
CA ARG A 217 -0.71 -0.12 12.47
C ARG A 217 -1.31 -1.50 12.73
N THR A 218 -0.49 -2.45 13.18
CA THR A 218 -0.97 -3.76 13.63
C THR A 218 -0.41 -4.05 15.02
N ASP A 219 -1.30 -4.26 15.99
CA ASP A 219 -0.91 -4.46 17.38
C ASP A 219 -1.98 -5.22 18.19
N THR A 220 -1.53 -5.85 19.28
CA THR A 220 -2.36 -6.58 20.23
C THR A 220 -2.28 -5.90 21.59
N THR A 221 -3.36 -5.24 22.01
CA THR A 221 -3.43 -4.52 23.31
C THR A 221 -3.88 -5.43 24.44
N LYS A 222 -4.49 -6.58 24.11
CA LYS A 222 -4.87 -7.60 25.09
C LYS A 222 -4.72 -9.00 24.49
N LEU A 223 -3.93 -9.85 25.16
CA LEU A 223 -3.63 -11.21 24.68
C LEU A 223 -4.78 -12.18 24.93
N TYR A 224 -5.62 -11.94 25.95
CA TYR A 224 -6.76 -12.79 26.27
C TYR A 224 -7.90 -11.98 26.90
N HIS A 225 -9.13 -12.21 26.44
CA HIS A 225 -10.32 -11.63 27.04
C HIS A 225 -11.55 -12.53 26.84
N LYS A 226 -12.33 -12.69 27.90
CA LYS A 226 -13.63 -13.36 27.89
C LYS A 226 -14.68 -12.40 28.39
N VAL A 227 -15.83 -12.33 27.70
CA VAL A 227 -16.90 -11.38 28.03
C VAL A 227 -17.44 -11.58 29.44
N GLY A 228 -17.63 -10.49 30.18
CA GLY A 228 -18.42 -10.46 31.42
C GLY A 228 -19.94 -10.37 31.19
N LYS A 229 -20.72 -10.30 32.27
CA LYS A 229 -22.21 -10.32 32.24
C LYS A 229 -22.87 -9.19 31.42
N HIS A 230 -22.15 -8.11 31.09
CA HIS A 230 -22.66 -6.96 30.34
C HIS A 230 -21.67 -6.45 29.30
N GLU A 231 -20.82 -7.34 28.78
CA GLU A 231 -19.81 -7.03 27.77
C GLU A 231 -20.07 -7.84 26.50
N GLN A 232 -19.73 -7.24 25.37
CA GLN A 232 -19.73 -7.92 24.07
C GLN A 232 -18.42 -7.57 23.38
N ILE A 233 -17.77 -8.52 22.71
CA ILE A 233 -16.62 -8.19 21.86
C ILE A 233 -17.12 -8.01 20.43
N LYS A 234 -16.82 -6.86 19.84
CA LYS A 234 -17.18 -6.50 18.46
C LYS A 234 -15.93 -6.43 17.60
N TYR A 235 -16.10 -6.73 16.31
CA TYR A 235 -15.05 -6.64 15.30
C TYR A 235 -15.58 -5.73 14.19
N VAL A 236 -14.95 -4.57 14.05
CA VAL A 236 -15.24 -3.60 12.99
C VAL A 236 -14.07 -3.46 12.01
N ASP A 237 -14.39 -3.19 10.76
CA ASP A 237 -13.45 -2.93 9.67
C ASP A 237 -13.91 -1.72 8.86
N PHE A 238 -12.96 -0.89 8.42
CA PHE A 238 -13.25 0.26 7.58
C PHE A 238 -13.57 -0.16 6.14
N THR A 239 -14.67 0.33 5.59
CA THR A 239 -15.03 0.13 4.19
C THR A 239 -14.03 0.86 3.28
N SER A 240 -12.99 0.16 2.86
CA SER A 240 -11.95 0.65 1.95
C SER A 240 -11.18 1.86 2.50
N LEU A 241 -10.44 1.69 3.61
CA LEU A 241 -9.67 2.74 4.29
C LEU A 241 -8.68 3.51 3.40
N TYR A 242 -7.89 2.81 2.59
CA TYR A 242 -6.94 3.50 1.69
C TYR A 242 -7.66 4.29 0.59
N PRO A 243 -8.65 3.72 -0.14
CA PRO A 243 -9.48 4.51 -1.04
C PRO A 243 -10.18 5.72 -0.39
N TRP A 244 -10.67 5.58 0.85
CA TRP A 244 -11.18 6.72 1.64
C TRP A 244 -10.12 7.80 1.78
N THR A 245 -8.91 7.41 2.16
CA THR A 245 -7.77 8.32 2.29
C THR A 245 -7.46 9.03 0.98
N ASN A 246 -7.37 8.29 -0.12
CA ASN A 246 -7.06 8.83 -1.44
C ASN A 246 -8.13 9.81 -1.94
N LYS A 247 -9.40 9.61 -1.56
CA LYS A 247 -10.50 10.51 -1.92
C LYS A 247 -10.54 11.75 -1.03
N TYR A 248 -10.53 11.59 0.30
CA TYR A 248 -10.94 12.67 1.22
C TYR A 248 -9.81 13.45 1.86
N CYS A 249 -8.58 12.91 1.89
CA CYS A 249 -7.49 13.52 2.65
C CYS A 249 -6.65 14.50 1.81
N ARG A 250 -5.95 15.40 2.51
CA ARG A 250 -5.09 16.42 1.91
C ARG A 250 -3.76 15.82 1.48
N TYR A 251 -3.33 16.08 0.24
CA TYR A 251 -2.04 15.63 -0.31
C TYR A 251 -1.14 16.80 -0.71
N PRO A 252 0.19 16.66 -0.57
CA PRO A 252 1.13 17.65 -1.07
C PRO A 252 1.14 17.69 -2.60
N LEU A 253 1.30 18.89 -3.15
CA LEU A 253 1.49 19.11 -4.58
C LEU A 253 2.88 19.68 -4.86
N HIS A 254 3.37 19.44 -6.08
CA HIS A 254 4.62 20.02 -6.57
C HIS A 254 5.83 19.67 -5.68
N HIS A 255 6.92 20.41 -5.82
CA HIS A 255 8.15 20.17 -5.06
C HIS A 255 8.11 20.87 -3.70
N PRO A 256 8.71 20.27 -2.65
CA PRO A 256 8.82 20.92 -1.37
C PRO A 256 9.94 21.97 -1.36
N GLU A 257 9.76 22.99 -0.52
CA GLU A 257 10.81 23.85 -0.01
C GLU A 257 11.51 23.16 1.17
N ILE A 258 12.85 23.08 1.11
CA ILE A 258 13.65 22.49 2.18
C ILE A 258 14.17 23.58 3.09
N ILE A 259 13.73 23.51 4.35
CA ILE A 259 14.07 24.45 5.40
C ILE A 259 14.98 23.73 6.40
N THR A 260 16.15 24.28 6.67
CA THR A 260 17.17 23.70 7.57
C THR A 260 17.55 24.63 8.73
N LYS A 261 17.04 25.86 8.75
CA LYS A 261 17.29 26.88 9.77
C LYS A 261 16.12 27.86 9.85
N ASN A 262 16.06 28.63 10.94
CA ASN A 262 15.02 29.63 11.19
C ASN A 262 13.61 29.05 11.07
N PHE A 263 13.37 27.92 11.75
CA PHE A 263 12.08 27.25 11.73
C PHE A 263 11.00 28.12 12.37
N GLU A 264 9.83 28.14 11.74
CA GLU A 264 8.61 28.67 12.30
C GLU A 264 7.88 27.59 13.12
N ASP A 265 6.72 27.95 13.65
CA ASP A 265 5.81 27.01 14.29
C ASP A 265 5.37 25.92 13.30
N LEU A 266 5.31 24.68 13.78
CA LEU A 266 5.06 23.50 12.93
C LEU A 266 3.68 23.48 12.28
N ASP A 267 2.72 24.24 12.80
CA ASP A 267 1.36 24.37 12.25
C ASP A 267 1.33 25.16 10.93
N LYS A 268 2.36 25.97 10.67
CA LYS A 268 2.55 26.66 9.38
C LYS A 268 3.08 25.74 8.28
N TYR A 269 3.63 24.59 8.64
CA TYR A 269 4.22 23.65 7.69
C TYR A 269 3.26 22.51 7.33
N PHE A 270 3.06 22.32 6.03
CA PHE A 270 2.46 21.10 5.48
C PHE A 270 3.52 20.29 4.74
N GLY A 271 3.78 19.05 5.16
CA GLY A 271 4.82 18.23 4.54
C GLY A 271 5.46 17.25 5.50
N LEU A 272 6.78 17.10 5.43
CA LEU A 272 7.56 16.22 6.31
C LEU A 272 8.46 17.03 7.23
N CYS A 273 8.68 16.54 8.43
CA CYS A 273 9.53 17.20 9.42
C CYS A 273 10.38 16.16 10.15
N HIS A 274 11.70 16.39 10.14
CA HIS A 274 12.66 15.61 10.91
C HIS A 274 12.81 16.25 12.29
N VAL A 275 12.40 15.53 13.33
CA VAL A 275 12.31 16.05 14.69
C VAL A 275 12.89 15.09 15.72
N LYS A 276 13.44 15.67 16.78
CA LYS A 276 13.62 15.01 18.08
C LYS A 276 12.40 15.33 18.94
N ILE A 277 11.64 14.32 19.32
CA ILE A 277 10.36 14.47 20.02
C ILE A 277 10.30 13.58 21.27
N LEU A 278 9.79 14.12 22.36
CA LEU A 278 9.62 13.43 23.63
C LEU A 278 8.16 12.96 23.76
N PRO A 279 7.91 11.64 23.82
CA PRO A 279 6.57 11.12 24.10
C PRO A 279 6.11 11.41 25.54
N PRO A 280 4.79 11.45 25.81
CA PRO A 280 4.26 11.43 27.18
C PRO A 280 4.55 10.08 27.85
N THR A 281 4.35 9.98 29.16
CA THR A 281 4.55 8.72 29.91
C THR A 281 3.30 7.88 30.05
N ASN A 282 2.10 8.48 30.01
CA ASN A 282 0.83 7.81 30.30
C ASN A 282 -0.13 7.93 29.11
N LEU A 283 0.18 7.25 28.01
CA LEU A 283 -0.64 7.23 26.80
C LEU A 283 -0.81 5.80 26.29
N TYR A 284 -2.03 5.27 26.38
CA TYR A 284 -2.30 3.85 26.10
C TYR A 284 -2.11 3.48 24.62
N HIS A 285 -2.51 4.39 23.74
CA HIS A 285 -2.26 4.34 22.31
C HIS A 285 -1.26 5.42 21.90
N ALA A 286 0.03 5.08 21.89
CA ALA A 286 1.05 5.96 21.33
C ALA A 286 0.74 6.33 19.86
N VAL A 287 1.06 7.56 19.46
CA VAL A 287 0.72 8.13 18.14
C VAL A 287 1.80 7.79 17.12
N LEU A 288 3.05 8.12 17.43
CA LEU A 288 4.12 8.09 16.45
C LEU A 288 4.66 6.67 16.22
N PRO A 289 4.79 6.24 14.95
CA PRO A 289 5.47 5.00 14.62
C PRO A 289 6.97 5.09 14.93
N TYR A 290 7.53 3.98 15.40
CA TYR A 290 8.96 3.82 15.59
C TYR A 290 9.35 2.39 15.23
N ARG A 291 10.26 2.26 14.26
CA ARG A 291 10.73 0.95 13.82
C ARG A 291 12.03 0.62 14.57
N CYS A 292 12.01 -0.52 15.25
CA CYS A 292 13.15 -1.06 15.98
C CYS A 292 13.07 -2.59 15.93
N ASN A 293 14.22 -3.27 16.05
CA ASN A 293 14.28 -4.74 16.06
C ASN A 293 13.57 -5.40 14.86
N GLY A 294 13.60 -4.74 13.69
CA GLY A 294 12.93 -5.17 12.46
C GLY A 294 11.40 -5.08 12.46
N LYS A 295 10.80 -4.41 13.45
CA LYS A 295 9.34 -4.32 13.66
C LYS A 295 8.90 -2.88 13.76
N LEU A 296 7.69 -2.59 13.25
CA LEU A 296 7.02 -1.33 13.50
C LEU A 296 6.33 -1.39 14.87
N THR A 297 6.74 -0.53 15.79
CA THR A 297 6.20 -0.35 17.14
C THR A 297 5.66 1.07 17.32
N PHE A 298 4.97 1.31 18.43
CA PHE A 298 4.47 2.63 18.83
C PHE A 298 4.83 2.84 20.31
N PRO A 299 6.08 3.23 20.63
CA PRO A 299 6.54 3.34 22.01
C PRO A 299 6.43 4.76 22.58
N LEU A 300 6.53 4.85 23.90
CA LEU A 300 6.67 6.08 24.68
C LEU A 300 8.11 6.30 25.20
N CYS A 301 8.99 5.33 24.96
CA CYS A 301 10.42 5.40 25.26
C CYS A 301 11.20 4.63 24.19
N ARG A 302 12.10 5.34 23.48
CA ARG A 302 13.01 4.77 22.50
C ARG A 302 13.83 3.62 23.08
N THR A 303 14.54 3.87 24.18
CA THR A 303 15.45 2.88 24.81
C THR A 303 14.71 1.63 25.28
N CYS A 304 13.49 1.75 25.84
CA CYS A 304 12.68 0.59 26.20
C CYS A 304 12.29 -0.25 24.98
N ALA A 305 11.98 0.38 23.85
CA ALA A 305 11.59 -0.33 22.63
C ALA A 305 12.79 -1.02 21.96
N GLU A 306 13.97 -0.36 21.94
CA GLU A 306 15.22 -0.93 21.43
C GLU A 306 15.67 -2.14 22.27
N THR A 307 15.61 -2.03 23.61
CA THR A 307 16.00 -3.10 24.54
C THR A 307 14.91 -4.12 24.82
N THR A 308 13.71 -3.93 24.27
CA THR A 308 12.53 -4.81 24.52
C THR A 308 12.19 -4.92 26.02
N ASN A 309 12.40 -3.83 26.76
CA ASN A 309 12.27 -3.78 28.22
C ASN A 309 10.84 -4.11 28.69
N GLN A 310 10.69 -5.15 29.52
CA GLN A 310 9.40 -5.54 30.10
C GLN A 310 9.13 -4.90 31.47
N ASP A 311 10.13 -4.27 32.08
CA ASP A 311 9.99 -3.64 33.40
C ASP A 311 9.51 -2.19 33.32
N LYS A 312 9.13 -1.62 34.46
CA LYS A 312 8.75 -0.21 34.56
C LYS A 312 9.90 0.68 34.08
N CYS A 313 9.60 1.62 33.20
CA CYS A 313 10.61 2.50 32.61
C CYS A 313 11.21 3.46 33.65
N THR A 314 12.54 3.44 33.80
CA THR A 314 13.33 4.35 34.66
C THR A 314 14.13 5.38 33.87
N HIS A 315 14.13 5.27 32.54
CA HIS A 315 14.89 6.14 31.64
C HIS A 315 14.49 7.62 31.75
N ASN A 316 15.48 8.48 31.54
CA ASN A 316 15.33 9.93 31.49
C ASN A 316 14.82 10.42 30.12
N ASP A 317 14.55 11.71 29.98
CA ASP A 317 13.97 12.27 28.75
C ASP A 317 14.87 12.15 27.51
N GLN A 318 16.20 12.18 27.67
CA GLN A 318 17.15 11.97 26.56
C GLN A 318 17.12 10.53 26.04
N GLU A 319 16.99 9.57 26.94
CA GLU A 319 16.87 8.15 26.59
C GLU A 319 15.48 7.79 26.03
N ARG A 320 14.45 8.53 26.44
CA ARG A 320 13.06 8.31 26.02
C ARG A 320 12.74 8.91 24.66
N CYS A 321 13.32 10.07 24.35
CA CYS A 321 13.01 10.80 23.13
C CYS A 321 13.31 10.00 21.87
N ILE A 322 12.52 10.27 20.83
CA ILE A 322 12.60 9.61 19.53
C ILE A 322 13.05 10.66 18.52
N THR A 323 14.04 10.32 17.70
CA THR A 323 14.42 11.11 16.52
C THR A 323 13.85 10.41 15.30
N GLY A 324 13.09 11.12 14.48
CA GLY A 324 12.42 10.53 13.32
C GLY A 324 11.85 11.57 12.37
N THR A 325 11.48 11.12 11.18
CA THR A 325 10.83 11.97 10.17
C THR A 325 9.37 11.59 10.05
N TYR A 326 8.50 12.57 10.27
CA TYR A 326 7.05 12.37 10.30
C TYR A 326 6.35 13.39 9.41
N ALA A 327 5.16 13.04 8.91
CA ALA A 327 4.32 14.02 8.26
C ALA A 327 3.77 15.01 9.30
N THR A 328 3.70 16.29 8.96
CA THR A 328 3.29 17.33 9.92
C THR A 328 1.93 17.07 10.56
N PRO A 329 0.89 16.53 9.89
CA PRO A 329 -0.38 16.21 10.56
C PRO A 329 -0.24 15.15 11.67
N GLU A 330 0.68 14.20 11.54
CA GLU A 330 0.93 13.16 12.54
C GLU A 330 1.64 13.74 13.77
N ILE A 331 2.56 14.69 13.57
CA ILE A 331 3.19 15.45 14.65
C ILE A 331 2.17 16.31 15.38
N MET A 332 1.25 16.96 14.65
CA MET A 332 0.20 17.79 15.25
C MET A 332 -0.73 16.95 16.15
N LEU A 333 -1.12 15.74 15.72
CA LEU A 333 -1.86 14.83 16.59
C LEU A 333 -1.02 14.42 17.80
N ALA A 334 0.26 14.12 17.61
CA ALA A 334 1.16 13.75 18.70
C ALA A 334 1.25 14.89 19.75
N GLN A 335 1.40 16.14 19.33
CA GLN A 335 1.41 17.29 20.24
C GLN A 335 0.09 17.42 21.01
N LYS A 336 -1.06 17.23 20.35
CA LYS A 336 -2.38 17.18 21.03
C LYS A 336 -2.49 16.04 22.06
N LYS A 337 -1.71 14.97 21.90
CA LYS A 337 -1.63 13.83 22.82
C LYS A 337 -0.50 13.95 23.84
N GLY A 338 0.11 15.13 23.98
CA GLY A 338 1.10 15.42 25.01
C GLY A 338 2.56 15.14 24.63
N TYR A 339 2.84 14.90 23.35
CA TYR A 339 4.23 14.84 22.87
C TYR A 339 4.83 16.26 22.83
N ARG A 340 6.12 16.37 23.16
CA ARG A 340 6.87 17.63 23.13
C ARG A 340 7.97 17.58 22.09
N VAL A 341 7.92 18.46 21.09
CA VAL A 341 9.01 18.61 20.12
C VAL A 341 10.19 19.29 20.84
N LEU A 342 11.32 18.60 20.91
CA LEU A 342 12.54 19.09 21.56
C LEU A 342 13.45 19.83 20.58
N LYS A 343 13.50 19.36 19.33
CA LYS A 343 14.30 19.96 18.27
C LYS A 343 13.72 19.65 16.90
N VAL A 344 13.68 20.66 16.03
CA VAL A 344 13.45 20.50 14.60
C VAL A 344 14.80 20.52 13.90
N HIS A 345 15.03 19.53 13.03
CA HIS A 345 16.28 19.39 12.28
C HIS A 345 16.13 19.81 10.83
N GLU A 346 15.00 19.48 10.21
CA GLU A 346 14.74 19.75 8.80
C GLU A 346 13.23 19.70 8.51
N VAL A 347 12.74 20.59 7.65
CA VAL A 347 11.34 20.60 7.20
C VAL A 347 11.31 20.58 5.68
N TRP A 348 10.50 19.70 5.12
CA TRP A 348 10.17 19.66 3.70
C TRP A 348 8.74 20.16 3.58
N HIS A 349 8.60 21.46 3.38
CA HIS A 349 7.31 22.14 3.31
C HIS A 349 6.80 22.15 1.87
N PHE A 350 5.57 21.72 1.65
CA PHE A 350 4.85 21.89 0.40
C PHE A 350 3.91 23.08 0.55
N PRO A 351 4.20 24.22 -0.13
CA PRO A 351 3.32 25.38 -0.12
C PRO A 351 1.94 25.03 -0.68
N ASP A 352 1.94 24.20 -1.74
CA ASP A 352 0.75 23.77 -2.44
C ASP A 352 0.28 22.39 -1.98
N SER A 353 -1.04 22.23 -1.97
CA SER A 353 -1.69 20.99 -1.57
C SER A 353 -3.11 20.93 -2.13
N THR A 354 -3.69 19.74 -2.19
CA THR A 354 -5.08 19.56 -2.61
C THR A 354 -5.81 18.61 -1.68
N GLN A 355 -7.11 18.86 -1.50
CA GLN A 355 -8.03 18.03 -0.75
C GLN A 355 -9.39 18.06 -1.45
N TYR A 356 -10.15 16.96 -1.38
CA TYR A 356 -11.52 16.96 -1.85
C TYR A 356 -12.41 17.80 -0.94
N ASP A 357 -13.13 18.74 -1.53
CA ASP A 357 -14.15 19.52 -0.84
C ASP A 357 -15.53 18.90 -1.10
N LYS A 358 -16.14 18.38 -0.03
CA LYS A 358 -17.49 17.81 -0.06
C LYS A 358 -18.57 18.83 -0.42
N LYS A 359 -18.36 20.12 -0.12
CA LYS A 359 -19.37 21.17 -0.39
C LYS A 359 -19.46 21.48 -1.87
N THR A 360 -18.32 21.54 -2.56
CA THR A 360 -18.25 21.83 -3.99
C THR A 360 -18.22 20.57 -4.85
N ASN A 361 -18.07 19.39 -4.24
CA ASN A 361 -17.83 18.10 -4.91
C ASN A 361 -16.66 18.16 -5.90
N SER A 362 -15.57 18.85 -5.53
CA SER A 362 -14.42 19.05 -6.41
C SER A 362 -13.09 19.02 -5.66
N GLY A 363 -11.99 18.96 -6.40
CA GLY A 363 -10.64 18.89 -5.84
C GLY A 363 -10.22 17.49 -5.41
N GLY A 364 -9.08 17.41 -4.74
CA GLY A 364 -8.42 16.16 -4.38
C GLY A 364 -7.64 15.54 -5.55
N LEU A 365 -6.55 14.86 -5.20
CA LEU A 365 -5.58 14.36 -6.18
C LEU A 365 -6.05 13.08 -6.88
N PHE A 366 -6.81 12.24 -6.19
CA PHE A 366 -7.24 10.92 -6.66
C PHE A 366 -8.76 10.75 -6.68
N THR A 367 -9.51 11.83 -6.43
CA THR A 367 -10.97 11.82 -6.29
C THR A 367 -11.65 11.16 -7.47
N ASP A 368 -11.42 11.66 -8.68
CA ASP A 368 -12.09 11.19 -9.90
C ASP A 368 -11.80 9.71 -10.18
N TYR A 369 -10.55 9.29 -9.95
CA TYR A 369 -10.14 7.89 -10.07
C TYR A 369 -10.89 7.00 -9.07
N VAL A 370 -10.94 7.40 -7.80
CA VAL A 370 -11.63 6.65 -6.75
C VAL A 370 -13.14 6.64 -7.04
N GLN A 371 -13.74 7.76 -7.43
CA GLN A 371 -15.17 7.86 -7.74
C GLN A 371 -15.56 6.92 -8.89
N MET A 372 -14.78 6.84 -9.97
CA MET A 372 -15.06 5.94 -11.09
C MET A 372 -15.15 4.49 -10.61
N PHE A 373 -14.11 3.97 -9.96
CA PHE A 373 -14.10 2.57 -9.54
C PHE A 373 -15.05 2.31 -8.38
N LEU A 374 -15.31 3.29 -7.53
CA LEU A 374 -16.29 3.16 -6.46
C LEU A 374 -17.72 3.05 -7.02
N LYS A 375 -18.07 3.88 -8.03
CA LYS A 375 -19.33 3.77 -8.76
C LYS A 375 -19.52 2.37 -9.34
N ILE A 376 -18.53 1.88 -10.09
CA ILE A 376 -18.58 0.54 -10.71
C ILE A 376 -18.71 -0.56 -9.66
N LYS A 377 -17.92 -0.48 -8.58
CA LYS A 377 -17.99 -1.44 -7.46
C LYS A 377 -19.39 -1.45 -6.85
N GLN A 378 -20.01 -0.29 -6.68
CA GLN A 378 -21.30 -0.16 -6.03
C GLN A 378 -22.43 -0.65 -6.93
N GLU A 379 -22.45 -0.25 -8.20
CA GLU A 379 -23.42 -0.74 -9.20
C GLU A 379 -23.31 -2.27 -9.36
N ALA A 380 -22.08 -2.80 -9.46
CA ALA A 380 -21.84 -4.25 -9.57
C ALA A 380 -22.13 -5.05 -8.29
N SER A 381 -22.36 -4.39 -7.15
CA SER A 381 -22.73 -5.08 -5.90
C SER A 381 -24.23 -5.39 -5.84
N GLY A 382 -25.04 -4.76 -6.68
CA GLY A 382 -26.50 -4.80 -6.55
C GLY A 382 -27.02 -3.95 -5.38
N PHE A 383 -28.34 -3.90 -5.23
CA PHE A 383 -28.97 -3.21 -4.11
C PHE A 383 -28.71 -3.93 -2.78
N PRO A 384 -28.51 -3.19 -1.68
CA PRO A 384 -28.40 -3.80 -0.35
C PRO A 384 -29.63 -4.64 0.02
N PRO A 385 -29.50 -5.66 0.89
CA PRO A 385 -30.61 -6.53 1.27
C PRO A 385 -31.81 -5.82 1.93
N HIS A 386 -31.60 -4.62 2.50
CA HIS A 386 -32.66 -3.81 3.09
C HIS A 386 -33.45 -3.00 2.06
N CYS A 387 -32.94 -2.84 0.84
CA CYS A 387 -33.61 -2.11 -0.23
C CYS A 387 -34.59 -3.04 -0.95
N THR A 388 -35.80 -3.20 -0.41
CA THR A 388 -36.80 -4.14 -0.94
C THR A 388 -37.87 -3.45 -1.79
N SER A 389 -38.22 -2.19 -1.47
CA SER A 389 -39.17 -1.38 -2.22
C SER A 389 -38.48 -0.47 -3.25
N GLU A 390 -39.24 0.06 -4.20
CA GLU A 390 -38.72 1.04 -5.17
C GLU A 390 -38.33 2.36 -4.48
N GLU A 391 -39.03 2.72 -3.41
CA GLU A 391 -38.70 3.85 -2.55
C GLU A 391 -37.34 3.65 -1.90
N ASP A 392 -37.05 2.46 -1.33
CA ASP A 392 -35.75 2.17 -0.71
C ASP A 392 -34.60 2.24 -1.71
N LYS A 393 -34.83 1.78 -2.94
CA LYS A 393 -33.83 1.82 -4.02
C LYS A 393 -33.51 3.25 -4.43
N ARG A 394 -34.54 4.10 -4.60
CA ARG A 394 -34.36 5.51 -4.93
C ARG A 394 -33.70 6.28 -3.79
N GLU A 395 -34.11 5.99 -2.57
CA GLU A 395 -33.51 6.57 -1.35
C GLU A 395 -32.04 6.20 -1.24
N TYR A 396 -31.69 4.95 -1.48
CA TYR A 396 -30.32 4.48 -1.50
C TYR A 396 -29.45 5.24 -2.52
N ILE A 397 -29.94 5.44 -3.75
CA ILE A 397 -29.22 6.23 -4.78
C ILE A 397 -29.06 7.69 -4.32
N ARG A 398 -30.11 8.30 -3.76
CA ARG A 398 -30.07 9.66 -3.23
C ARG A 398 -29.02 9.81 -2.12
N LEU A 399 -29.07 8.95 -1.11
CA LEU A 399 -28.12 8.94 0.00
C LEU A 399 -26.69 8.72 -0.47
N TYR A 400 -26.48 7.87 -1.48
CA TYR A 400 -25.16 7.66 -2.05
C TYR A 400 -24.63 8.92 -2.75
N LYS A 401 -25.48 9.63 -3.50
CA LYS A 401 -25.13 10.91 -4.12
C LYS A 401 -24.84 11.99 -3.08
N GLU A 402 -25.64 12.08 -2.03
CA GLU A 402 -25.45 13.05 -0.94
C GLU A 402 -24.16 12.79 -0.15
N ASN A 403 -23.87 11.52 0.18
CA ASN A 403 -22.72 11.17 1.01
C ASN A 403 -21.40 11.09 0.23
N GLU A 404 -21.44 10.56 -1.00
CA GLU A 404 -20.25 10.28 -1.81
C GLU A 404 -20.05 11.23 -2.99
N GLY A 405 -21.05 12.02 -3.36
CA GLY A 405 -21.01 12.84 -4.59
C GLY A 405 -21.04 11.99 -5.87
N ILE A 406 -21.48 10.73 -5.79
CA ILE A 406 -21.47 9.78 -6.90
C ILE A 406 -22.89 9.50 -7.36
N ASP A 407 -23.15 9.75 -8.64
CA ASP A 407 -24.43 9.43 -9.27
C ASP A 407 -24.44 7.97 -9.73
N LEU A 408 -25.24 7.12 -9.06
CA LEU A 408 -25.42 5.71 -9.43
C LEU A 408 -26.53 5.58 -10.47
N ASN A 409 -26.27 4.84 -11.55
CA ASN A 409 -27.29 4.55 -12.55
C ASN A 409 -28.13 3.35 -12.09
N TYR A 410 -29.43 3.58 -11.88
CA TYR A 410 -30.40 2.57 -11.44
C TYR A 410 -30.32 1.28 -12.28
N ASP A 411 -30.24 1.39 -13.62
CA ASP A 411 -30.27 0.24 -14.53
C ASP A 411 -28.96 -0.57 -14.51
N ASN A 412 -27.88 0.03 -14.02
CA ASN A 412 -26.58 -0.61 -13.88
C ASN A 412 -26.42 -1.32 -12.53
N ILE A 413 -27.30 -1.07 -11.55
CA ILE A 413 -27.22 -1.69 -10.21
C ILE A 413 -27.67 -3.15 -10.29
N LYS A 414 -26.73 -4.05 -10.58
CA LYS A 414 -26.94 -5.49 -10.77
C LYS A 414 -25.77 -6.27 -10.21
N VAL A 415 -26.05 -7.41 -9.59
CA VAL A 415 -24.99 -8.28 -9.02
C VAL A 415 -24.08 -8.78 -10.16
N ASN A 416 -22.84 -8.31 -10.17
CA ASN A 416 -21.80 -8.73 -11.11
C ASN A 416 -20.49 -8.98 -10.32
N PRO A 417 -20.23 -10.23 -9.88
CA PRO A 417 -19.07 -10.55 -9.06
C PRO A 417 -17.73 -10.25 -9.74
N GLY A 418 -17.64 -10.43 -11.06
CA GLY A 418 -16.44 -10.18 -11.85
C GLY A 418 -16.08 -8.69 -11.90
N LEU A 419 -17.05 -7.86 -12.30
CA LEU A 419 -16.88 -6.41 -12.39
C LEU A 419 -16.64 -5.78 -11.00
N ARG A 420 -17.34 -6.26 -9.98
CA ARG A 420 -17.12 -5.84 -8.58
C ARG A 420 -15.70 -6.17 -8.12
N SER A 421 -15.20 -7.34 -8.47
CA SER A 421 -13.84 -7.78 -8.11
C SER A 421 -12.79 -6.93 -8.81
N LEU A 422 -12.97 -6.63 -10.11
CA LEU A 422 -12.13 -5.73 -10.89
C LEU A 422 -12.07 -4.32 -10.29
N ALA A 423 -13.23 -3.74 -9.97
CA ALA A 423 -13.29 -2.40 -9.39
C ALA A 423 -12.64 -2.33 -8.01
N LYS A 424 -12.91 -3.31 -7.13
CA LYS A 424 -12.24 -3.44 -5.83
C LYS A 424 -10.73 -3.59 -5.99
N LEU A 425 -10.30 -4.35 -6.98
CA LEU A 425 -8.88 -4.57 -7.28
C LEU A 425 -8.19 -3.26 -7.68
N CYS A 426 -8.82 -2.44 -8.53
CA CYS A 426 -8.28 -1.15 -8.95
C CYS A 426 -8.17 -0.14 -7.79
N LEU A 427 -9.21 -0.06 -6.94
CA LEU A 427 -9.20 0.78 -5.74
C LEU A 427 -8.04 0.43 -4.78
N ASN A 428 -7.82 -0.87 -4.54
CA ASN A 428 -6.84 -1.32 -3.55
C ASN A 428 -5.39 -1.36 -4.07
N SER A 429 -5.19 -1.53 -5.38
CA SER A 429 -3.85 -1.74 -5.97
C SER A 429 -3.17 -0.46 -6.42
N PHE A 430 -3.92 0.65 -6.50
CA PHE A 430 -3.43 1.91 -7.05
C PHE A 430 -2.32 2.56 -6.22
N TRP A 431 -2.60 2.86 -4.95
CA TRP A 431 -1.71 3.69 -4.12
C TRP A 431 -0.34 3.03 -3.84
N GLY A 432 -0.30 1.69 -3.74
CA GLY A 432 0.92 0.95 -3.42
C GLY A 432 2.03 1.14 -4.44
N LYS A 433 1.69 1.50 -5.69
CA LYS A 433 2.65 1.80 -6.74
C LYS A 433 3.53 3.00 -6.40
N PHE A 434 3.00 4.00 -5.70
CA PHE A 434 3.76 5.20 -5.31
C PHE A 434 4.90 4.90 -4.34
N GLY A 435 4.80 3.83 -3.55
CA GLY A 435 5.84 3.39 -2.60
C GLY A 435 6.74 2.27 -3.14
N GLN A 436 6.75 2.00 -4.45
CA GLN A 436 7.54 0.91 -5.02
C GLN A 436 9.05 1.17 -4.88
N ARG A 437 9.79 0.15 -4.46
CA ARG A 437 11.27 0.17 -4.45
C ARG A 437 11.82 0.11 -5.88
N LEU A 438 12.70 1.04 -6.24
CA LEU A 438 13.22 1.20 -7.61
C LEU A 438 14.33 0.20 -7.99
N PHE A 439 15.09 -0.28 -7.01
CA PHE A 439 16.30 -1.11 -7.21
C PHE A 439 16.05 -2.61 -7.08
N LEU A 440 14.81 -3.05 -7.30
CA LEU A 440 14.50 -4.48 -7.30
C LEU A 440 15.08 -5.14 -8.56
N LYS A 441 15.50 -6.39 -8.43
CA LYS A 441 15.81 -7.27 -9.56
C LYS A 441 14.64 -7.26 -10.55
N ARG A 442 14.96 -7.09 -11.83
CA ARG A 442 14.04 -7.11 -12.95
C ARG A 442 14.28 -8.33 -13.81
N HIS A 443 13.21 -8.75 -14.48
CA HIS A 443 13.23 -9.82 -15.45
C HIS A 443 12.74 -9.27 -16.79
N SER A 444 13.52 -9.45 -17.83
CA SER A 444 13.16 -9.09 -19.20
C SER A 444 13.18 -10.35 -20.06
N PHE A 445 12.20 -10.47 -20.94
CA PHE A 445 12.12 -11.57 -21.90
C PHE A 445 12.39 -10.98 -23.29
N PHE A 446 13.23 -11.66 -24.07
CA PHE A 446 13.61 -11.25 -25.41
C PHE A 446 13.40 -12.41 -26.35
N HIS A 447 12.62 -12.18 -27.40
CA HIS A 447 12.57 -13.06 -28.54
C HIS A 447 13.84 -12.88 -29.40
N GLU A 448 14.21 -13.85 -30.23
CA GLU A 448 15.37 -13.76 -31.13
C GLU A 448 15.34 -12.50 -32.02
N SER A 449 14.14 -12.05 -32.40
CA SER A 449 13.92 -10.83 -33.19
C SER A 449 14.22 -9.53 -32.41
N GLU A 450 14.47 -9.62 -31.11
CA GLU A 450 14.77 -8.49 -30.20
C GLU A 450 16.19 -8.60 -29.61
N ALA A 451 17.09 -9.32 -30.29
CA ALA A 451 18.47 -9.49 -29.86
C ALA A 451 19.21 -8.16 -29.66
N ASP A 452 18.88 -7.13 -30.44
CA ASP A 452 19.42 -5.78 -30.29
C ASP A 452 19.10 -5.18 -28.91
N LYS A 453 17.85 -5.32 -28.43
CA LYS A 453 17.42 -4.85 -27.10
C LYS A 453 18.12 -5.61 -25.99
N PHE A 454 18.34 -6.92 -26.18
CA PHE A 454 19.10 -7.74 -25.25
C PHE A 454 20.54 -7.20 -25.10
N PHE A 455 21.26 -7.01 -26.21
CA PHE A 455 22.64 -6.51 -26.17
C PHE A 455 22.73 -5.06 -25.65
N GLN A 456 21.73 -4.22 -25.91
CA GLN A 456 21.63 -2.89 -25.30
C GLN A 456 21.59 -2.96 -23.78
N ILE A 457 20.84 -3.90 -23.18
CA ILE A 457 20.81 -4.06 -21.72
C ILE A 457 22.14 -4.60 -21.20
N VAL A 458 22.70 -5.62 -21.85
CA VAL A 458 23.94 -6.26 -21.40
C VAL A 458 25.14 -5.30 -21.45
N SER A 459 25.13 -4.39 -22.41
CA SER A 459 26.23 -3.42 -22.61
C SER A 459 26.03 -2.10 -21.86
N ASP A 460 24.89 -1.91 -21.18
CA ASP A 460 24.57 -0.67 -20.48
C ASP A 460 25.22 -0.64 -19.09
N PRO A 461 26.19 0.26 -18.82
CA PRO A 461 26.91 0.32 -17.55
C PRO A 461 26.01 0.79 -16.38
N SER A 462 24.81 1.32 -16.66
CA SER A 462 23.82 1.64 -15.64
C SER A 462 23.04 0.40 -15.16
N LYS A 463 23.17 -0.75 -15.83
CA LYS A 463 22.50 -2.00 -15.50
C LYS A 463 23.51 -3.04 -15.04
N LEU A 464 23.18 -3.75 -13.98
CA LEU A 464 23.92 -4.90 -13.49
C LEU A 464 23.23 -6.17 -13.98
N VAL A 465 23.82 -6.85 -14.95
CA VAL A 465 23.35 -8.17 -15.38
C VAL A 465 23.74 -9.20 -14.31
N GLU A 466 22.75 -9.93 -13.80
CA GLU A 466 22.96 -10.90 -12.73
C GLU A 466 22.91 -12.33 -13.23
N ASN A 467 22.00 -12.63 -14.17
CA ASN A 467 21.84 -13.97 -14.72
C ASN A 467 21.06 -13.94 -16.05
N PHE A 468 21.12 -15.02 -16.83
CA PHE A 468 20.24 -15.24 -17.96
C PHE A 468 19.81 -16.70 -18.04
N HIS A 469 18.70 -16.94 -18.72
CA HIS A 469 18.11 -18.26 -18.85
C HIS A 469 17.46 -18.43 -20.22
N ILE A 470 17.72 -19.55 -20.87
CA ILE A 470 17.02 -19.95 -22.09
C ILE A 470 15.64 -20.49 -21.68
N VAL A 471 14.57 -19.86 -22.18
CA VAL A 471 13.17 -20.21 -21.85
C VAL A 471 12.63 -21.21 -22.88
N SER A 472 12.89 -20.94 -24.15
CA SER A 472 12.53 -21.73 -25.33
C SER A 472 13.63 -21.56 -26.39
N ASN A 473 13.47 -22.19 -27.54
CA ASN A 473 14.44 -22.10 -28.64
C ASN A 473 14.64 -20.66 -29.15
N ASP A 474 13.63 -19.80 -28.97
CA ASP A 474 13.53 -18.46 -29.52
C ASP A 474 13.49 -17.35 -28.45
N THR A 475 13.46 -17.71 -27.15
CA THR A 475 13.25 -16.73 -26.07
C THR A 475 14.25 -16.89 -24.94
N ILE A 476 14.90 -15.78 -24.57
CA ILE A 476 15.78 -15.67 -23.40
C ILE A 476 15.14 -14.79 -22.33
N GLN A 477 15.27 -15.19 -21.07
CA GLN A 477 15.01 -14.34 -19.92
C GLN A 477 16.33 -13.81 -19.35
N LEU A 478 16.43 -12.49 -19.23
CA LEU A 478 17.55 -11.79 -18.60
C LEU A 478 17.15 -11.28 -17.21
N GLU A 479 17.98 -11.55 -16.21
CA GLU A 479 17.88 -11.00 -14.86
C GLU A 479 18.88 -9.87 -14.69
N TRP A 480 18.40 -8.70 -14.30
CA TRP A 480 19.24 -7.53 -14.12
C TRP A 480 18.70 -6.59 -13.04
N SER A 481 19.55 -5.75 -12.47
CA SER A 481 19.17 -4.69 -11.54
C SER A 481 19.78 -3.36 -11.97
N GLN A 482 19.23 -2.25 -11.46
CA GLN A 482 19.80 -0.93 -11.73
C GLN A 482 21.03 -0.73 -10.85
N HIS A 483 22.13 -0.29 -11.44
CA HIS A 483 23.33 0.06 -10.70
C HIS A 483 23.05 1.27 -9.81
N SER A 484 23.42 1.20 -8.52
CA SER A 484 23.05 2.20 -7.51
C SER A 484 23.58 3.62 -7.79
N LYS A 485 24.73 3.73 -8.49
CA LYS A 485 25.30 5.00 -8.95
C LYS A 485 24.49 5.69 -10.07
N PHE A 486 23.59 4.95 -10.73
CA PHE A 486 22.74 5.45 -11.81
C PHE A 486 21.27 5.27 -11.42
N PRO A 487 20.78 6.00 -10.40
CA PRO A 487 19.38 5.92 -9.99
C PRO A 487 18.48 6.28 -11.19
N PRO A 488 17.44 5.49 -11.47
CA PRO A 488 16.57 5.76 -12.60
C PRO A 488 15.73 7.00 -12.26
N VAL A 489 15.51 7.88 -13.25
CA VAL A 489 14.47 8.90 -13.15
C VAL A 489 13.13 8.16 -13.21
N ASP A 490 12.46 8.03 -12.08
CA ASP A 490 11.16 7.39 -12.03
C ASP A 490 10.03 8.40 -11.84
N VAL A 491 9.23 8.52 -12.88
CA VAL A 491 8.02 9.35 -12.88
C VAL A 491 6.79 8.60 -12.37
N LYS A 492 6.91 7.31 -12.02
CA LYS A 492 5.79 6.43 -11.66
C LYS A 492 5.61 6.25 -10.15
N THR A 493 6.64 6.54 -9.35
CA THR A 493 6.60 6.51 -7.89
C THR A 493 6.59 7.92 -7.31
N ASN A 494 6.07 8.05 -6.09
CA ASN A 494 6.16 9.28 -5.32
C ASN A 494 6.05 8.93 -3.84
N ILE A 495 7.20 8.99 -3.15
CA ILE A 495 7.31 8.58 -1.76
C ILE A 495 6.44 9.43 -0.81
N PHE A 496 6.24 10.72 -1.12
CA PHE A 496 5.40 11.60 -0.31
C PHE A 496 3.95 11.16 -0.35
N ILE A 497 3.43 10.86 -1.55
CA ILE A 497 2.07 10.33 -1.70
C ILE A 497 1.89 9.05 -0.90
N ALA A 498 2.87 8.13 -0.96
CA ALA A 498 2.82 6.90 -0.18
C ALA A 498 2.79 7.18 1.34
N ILE A 499 3.65 8.07 1.83
CA ILE A 499 3.71 8.46 3.25
C ILE A 499 2.39 9.08 3.71
N PHE A 500 1.87 10.05 2.97
CA PHE A 500 0.62 10.74 3.31
C PHE A 500 -0.57 9.77 3.30
N THR A 501 -0.64 8.85 2.31
CA THR A 501 -1.69 7.82 2.26
C THR A 501 -1.68 6.93 3.51
N ILE A 502 -0.50 6.45 3.92
CA ILE A 502 -0.42 5.57 5.09
C ILE A 502 -0.64 6.35 6.38
N MET A 503 -0.11 7.57 6.48
CA MET A 503 -0.27 8.43 7.65
C MET A 503 -1.74 8.76 7.90
N TRP A 504 -2.47 9.23 6.89
CA TRP A 504 -3.90 9.52 7.03
C TRP A 504 -4.72 8.28 7.42
N ALA A 505 -4.40 7.11 6.86
CA ALA A 505 -5.01 5.85 7.27
C ALA A 505 -4.74 5.54 8.76
N ARG A 506 -3.50 5.77 9.24
CA ARG A 506 -3.17 5.62 10.67
C ARG A 506 -3.93 6.62 11.54
N LEU A 507 -4.04 7.88 11.13
CA LEU A 507 -4.79 8.90 11.87
C LEU A 507 -6.28 8.55 11.95
N LYS A 508 -6.86 8.06 10.85
CA LYS A 508 -8.26 7.63 10.81
C LYS A 508 -8.53 6.44 11.74
N LEU A 509 -7.65 5.44 11.74
CA LEU A 509 -7.71 4.36 12.72
C LEU A 509 -7.53 4.89 14.16
N TYR A 510 -6.62 5.86 14.36
CA TYR A 510 -6.36 6.43 15.67
C TYR A 510 -7.62 7.07 16.28
N GLU A 511 -8.51 7.69 15.51
CA GLU A 511 -9.80 8.21 16.01
C GLU A 511 -10.61 7.14 16.76
N VAL A 512 -10.63 5.91 16.22
CA VAL A 512 -11.33 4.76 16.82
C VAL A 512 -10.59 4.27 18.06
N LEU A 513 -9.26 4.16 17.99
CA LEU A 513 -8.44 3.74 19.12
C LEU A 513 -8.57 4.72 20.30
N ASP A 514 -8.55 6.02 20.03
CA ASP A 514 -8.64 7.08 21.04
C ASP A 514 -10.01 7.10 21.73
N MET A 515 -11.08 6.83 20.99
CA MET A 515 -12.44 6.70 21.53
C MET A 515 -12.60 5.44 22.40
N LEU A 516 -11.99 4.33 21.98
CA LEU A 516 -12.15 3.03 22.62
C LEU A 516 -11.22 2.84 23.82
N ASP A 517 -10.02 3.42 23.75
CA ASP A 517 -8.97 3.36 24.77
C ASP A 517 -8.68 1.91 25.21
N GLU A 518 -8.63 1.61 26.52
CA GLU A 518 -8.37 0.26 27.04
C GLU A 518 -9.37 -0.82 26.59
N ARG A 519 -10.48 -0.44 25.94
CA ARG A 519 -11.45 -1.40 25.37
C ARG A 519 -10.95 -2.05 24.09
N VAL A 520 -9.92 -1.51 23.44
CA VAL A 520 -9.31 -2.15 22.27
C VAL A 520 -8.63 -3.45 22.69
N LEU A 521 -8.85 -4.53 21.92
CA LEU A 521 -8.17 -5.81 22.09
C LEU A 521 -7.08 -6.03 21.03
N TYR A 522 -7.38 -5.64 19.79
CA TYR A 522 -6.53 -5.88 18.63
C TYR A 522 -6.83 -4.91 17.50
N THR A 523 -5.81 -4.58 16.71
CA THR A 523 -5.95 -3.78 15.50
C THR A 523 -5.04 -4.30 14.40
N ASP A 524 -5.53 -4.28 13.14
CA ASP A 524 -4.72 -4.54 11.96
C ASP A 524 -5.12 -3.63 10.81
N THR A 525 -4.37 -2.54 10.65
CA THR A 525 -4.44 -1.55 9.56
C THR A 525 -5.78 -0.81 9.47
N ASP A 526 -6.84 -1.49 9.08
CA ASP A 526 -8.21 -1.02 8.84
C ASP A 526 -9.24 -1.67 9.76
N SER A 527 -8.82 -2.60 10.61
CA SER A 527 -9.69 -3.29 11.56
C SER A 527 -9.41 -2.97 13.03
N CYS A 528 -10.45 -3.08 13.83
CA CYS A 528 -10.39 -3.01 15.29
C CYS A 528 -11.32 -4.05 15.94
N ILE A 529 -10.78 -4.84 16.87
CA ILE A 529 -11.54 -5.73 17.76
C ILE A 529 -11.56 -5.09 19.14
N TYR A 530 -12.74 -4.92 19.73
CA TYR A 530 -12.88 -4.17 20.98
C TYR A 530 -14.04 -4.66 21.85
N VAL A 531 -14.04 -4.26 23.11
CA VAL A 531 -15.08 -4.54 24.11
C VAL A 531 -16.13 -3.43 24.11
N SER A 532 -17.35 -3.77 23.75
CA SER A 532 -18.55 -2.94 23.86
C SER A 532 -19.14 -3.04 25.27
N LYS A 533 -19.46 -1.89 25.87
CA LYS A 533 -20.04 -1.78 27.22
C LYS A 533 -21.21 -0.79 27.21
N LYS A 534 -22.26 -1.08 27.98
CA LYS A 534 -23.43 -0.21 28.10
C LYS A 534 -23.03 1.18 28.60
N GLY A 535 -23.49 2.23 27.93
CA GLY A 535 -23.25 3.64 28.30
C GLY A 535 -21.85 4.17 27.94
N LYS A 536 -21.02 3.41 27.22
CA LYS A 536 -19.74 3.90 26.68
C LYS A 536 -19.90 4.28 25.19
N PRO A 537 -19.10 5.23 24.67
CA PRO A 537 -19.12 5.57 23.25
C PRO A 537 -18.81 4.36 22.37
N GLU A 538 -19.55 4.22 21.29
CA GLU A 538 -19.37 3.16 20.28
C GLU A 538 -19.02 3.81 18.94
N PRO A 539 -18.12 3.19 18.14
CA PRO A 539 -17.86 3.65 16.79
C PRO A 539 -19.13 3.57 15.93
N SER A 540 -19.39 4.61 15.14
CA SER A 540 -20.54 4.67 14.23
C SER A 540 -20.36 3.69 13.07
N LEU A 541 -21.38 2.87 12.82
CA LEU A 541 -21.42 1.98 11.66
C LEU A 541 -22.11 2.66 10.48
N GLY A 542 -21.71 2.31 9.26
CA GLY A 542 -22.29 2.84 8.03
C GLY A 542 -21.86 2.03 6.81
N ASN A 543 -22.43 2.37 5.66
CA ASN A 543 -22.21 1.67 4.39
C ASN A 543 -21.42 2.50 3.38
N CYS A 544 -20.99 3.70 3.74
CA CYS A 544 -20.26 4.62 2.87
C CYS A 544 -18.75 4.36 2.93
N LEU A 545 -18.01 5.01 2.04
CA LEU A 545 -16.57 4.90 1.98
C LEU A 545 -15.94 5.42 3.28
N GLY A 546 -15.12 4.59 3.93
CA GLY A 546 -14.47 4.91 5.21
C GLY A 546 -15.36 4.82 6.44
N ASP A 547 -16.61 4.35 6.30
CA ASP A 547 -17.42 3.94 7.45
C ASP A 547 -16.94 2.61 8.01
N LEU A 548 -17.27 2.35 9.28
CA LEU A 548 -17.03 1.06 9.91
C LEU A 548 -18.19 0.11 9.64
N THR A 549 -17.87 -1.15 9.34
CA THR A 549 -18.84 -2.24 9.21
C THR A 549 -18.49 -3.38 10.17
N SER A 550 -19.50 -4.13 10.63
CA SER A 550 -19.27 -5.32 11.45
C SER A 550 -18.72 -6.46 10.58
N GLU A 551 -17.59 -7.04 11.00
CA GLU A 551 -17.03 -8.27 10.43
C GLU A 551 -17.69 -9.53 11.00
N ILE A 552 -18.44 -9.39 12.10
CA ILE A 552 -19.22 -10.50 12.66
C ILE A 552 -20.59 -10.54 11.99
N PRO A 553 -20.97 -11.65 11.34
CA PRO A 553 -22.32 -11.83 10.81
C PRO A 553 -23.38 -11.65 11.89
N ALA A 554 -24.50 -11.00 11.54
CA ALA A 554 -25.56 -10.72 12.50
C ALA A 554 -26.10 -11.98 13.20
N ASP A 555 -26.09 -13.12 12.50
CA ASP A 555 -26.56 -14.39 13.02
C ASP A 555 -25.53 -15.08 13.94
N GLU A 556 -24.24 -14.71 13.87
CA GLU A 556 -23.20 -15.15 14.81
C GLU A 556 -23.18 -14.35 16.12
N GLY A 557 -23.90 -13.22 16.16
CA GLY A 557 -24.05 -12.36 17.32
C GLY A 557 -22.79 -11.54 17.59
N TYR A 558 -22.01 -11.94 18.60
CA TYR A 558 -20.80 -11.24 19.03
C TYR A 558 -19.72 -12.23 19.45
N ILE A 559 -18.48 -11.75 19.55
CA ILE A 559 -17.38 -12.56 20.05
C ILE A 559 -17.52 -12.72 21.57
N VAL A 560 -17.54 -13.96 22.06
CA VAL A 560 -17.63 -14.28 23.50
C VAL A 560 -16.26 -14.47 24.14
N GLU A 561 -15.26 -14.85 23.35
CA GLU A 561 -13.92 -15.12 23.85
C GLU A 561 -12.89 -14.81 22.76
N PHE A 562 -11.85 -14.07 23.12
CA PHE A 562 -10.78 -13.62 22.23
C PHE A 562 -9.42 -13.99 22.80
N VAL A 563 -8.51 -14.45 21.94
CA VAL A 563 -7.11 -14.68 22.26
C VAL A 563 -6.21 -14.22 21.10
N SER A 564 -5.07 -13.62 21.42
CA SER A 564 -4.05 -13.26 20.44
C SER A 564 -2.65 -13.61 20.93
N GLY A 565 -1.89 -14.27 20.05
CA GLY A 565 -0.45 -14.49 20.22
C GLY A 565 0.41 -13.40 19.59
N GLY A 566 -0.20 -12.30 19.14
CA GLY A 566 0.45 -11.14 18.54
C GLY A 566 -0.12 -10.72 17.19
N PRO A 567 0.59 -9.82 16.48
CA PRO A 567 0.18 -9.31 15.17
C PRO A 567 -0.09 -10.43 14.17
N LYS A 568 -1.30 -10.43 13.59
CA LYS A 568 -1.78 -11.42 12.61
C LYS A 568 -1.73 -12.86 13.13
N ASN A 569 -1.84 -13.02 14.46
CA ASN A 569 -1.93 -14.28 15.18
C ASN A 569 -3.00 -14.16 16.27
N TYR A 570 -4.24 -14.55 15.95
CA TYR A 570 -5.37 -14.46 16.86
C TYR A 570 -6.44 -15.51 16.57
N ALA A 571 -7.24 -15.81 17.59
CA ALA A 571 -8.39 -16.65 17.48
C ALA A 571 -9.54 -16.08 18.33
N TYR A 572 -10.77 -16.33 17.92
CA TYR A 572 -11.95 -15.93 18.65
C TYR A 572 -13.07 -16.95 18.51
N ARG A 573 -13.98 -16.94 19.48
CA ARG A 573 -15.21 -17.73 19.50
C ARG A 573 -16.41 -16.79 19.49
N THR A 574 -17.37 -17.03 18.59
CA THR A 574 -18.68 -16.38 18.57
C THR A 574 -19.72 -17.27 19.27
N LEU A 575 -21.00 -16.94 19.18
CA LEU A 575 -22.06 -17.81 19.73
C LEU A 575 -22.21 -19.12 18.93
N LYS A 576 -21.70 -19.17 17.69
CA LYS A 576 -21.91 -20.29 16.76
C LYS A 576 -20.61 -20.94 16.27
N SER A 577 -19.53 -20.17 16.15
CA SER A 577 -18.33 -20.61 15.44
C SER A 577 -17.03 -20.25 16.17
N GLU A 578 -15.95 -20.87 15.73
CA GLU A 578 -14.59 -20.51 16.12
C GLU A 578 -13.80 -20.11 14.87
N THR A 579 -13.04 -19.02 14.98
CA THR A 579 -12.14 -18.56 13.94
C THR A 579 -10.72 -18.50 14.48
N CYS A 580 -9.75 -18.98 13.69
CA CYS A 580 -8.32 -18.93 14.01
C CYS A 580 -7.56 -18.38 12.80
N LYS A 581 -6.77 -17.33 13.00
CA LYS A 581 -5.92 -16.70 11.96
C LYS A 581 -4.47 -16.63 12.45
N VAL A 582 -3.59 -17.36 11.77
CA VAL A 582 -2.15 -17.38 12.10
C VAL A 582 -1.30 -17.17 10.84
N LYS A 583 -0.70 -15.99 10.71
CA LYS A 583 0.14 -15.66 9.56
C LYS A 583 1.37 -16.58 9.49
N GLY A 584 1.68 -17.05 8.28
CA GLY A 584 2.83 -17.92 8.00
C GLY A 584 2.53 -19.41 8.06
N PHE A 585 1.35 -19.79 8.54
CA PHE A 585 0.86 -21.16 8.60
C PHE A 585 -0.37 -21.32 7.69
N THR A 586 -0.38 -22.38 6.88
CA THR A 586 -1.55 -22.76 6.11
C THR A 586 -2.45 -23.61 7.01
N LEU A 587 -3.58 -23.06 7.45
CA LEU A 587 -4.56 -23.77 8.29
C LEU A 587 -5.46 -24.67 7.42
N ASN A 588 -4.87 -25.70 6.82
CA ASN A 588 -5.64 -26.81 6.28
C ASN A 588 -6.22 -27.67 7.42
N PHE A 589 -7.09 -28.63 7.11
CA PHE A 589 -7.76 -29.47 8.11
C PHE A 589 -6.79 -30.09 9.15
N THR A 590 -5.68 -30.66 8.69
CA THR A 590 -4.67 -31.27 9.57
C THR A 590 -4.03 -30.22 10.49
N ASN A 591 -3.65 -29.07 9.94
CA ASN A 591 -2.99 -28.00 10.68
C ASN A 591 -3.95 -27.26 11.63
N SER A 592 -5.23 -27.13 11.28
CA SER A 592 -6.25 -26.53 12.17
C SER A 592 -6.54 -27.40 13.38
N ASN A 593 -6.35 -28.72 13.30
CA ASN A 593 -6.46 -29.59 14.48
C ASN A 593 -5.32 -29.35 15.49
N ILE A 594 -4.17 -28.85 15.04
CA ILE A 594 -3.01 -28.55 15.89
C ILE A 594 -3.06 -27.10 16.40
N VAL A 595 -3.32 -26.15 15.49
CA VAL A 595 -3.37 -24.71 15.74
C VAL A 595 -4.81 -24.22 15.58
N ASN A 596 -5.51 -24.10 16.70
CA ASN A 596 -6.91 -23.69 16.83
C ASN A 596 -7.06 -22.76 18.04
N PHE A 597 -8.30 -22.34 18.30
CA PHE A 597 -8.62 -21.48 19.42
C PHE A 597 -8.06 -21.99 20.76
N ASN A 598 -8.30 -23.27 21.08
CA ASN A 598 -7.89 -23.86 22.36
C ASN A 598 -6.36 -23.91 22.49
N SER A 599 -5.64 -24.27 21.43
CA SER A 599 -4.18 -24.32 21.50
C SER A 599 -3.51 -22.94 21.56
N VAL A 600 -4.11 -21.92 20.94
CA VAL A 600 -3.64 -20.53 21.11
C VAL A 600 -3.95 -20.06 22.53
N LYS A 601 -5.15 -20.33 23.06
CA LYS A 601 -5.52 -20.00 24.44
C LYS A 601 -4.58 -20.62 25.47
N GLU A 602 -4.36 -21.92 25.38
CA GLU A 602 -3.43 -22.66 26.25
C GLU A 602 -2.02 -22.04 26.24
N MET A 603 -1.53 -21.66 25.05
CA MET A 603 -0.23 -20.99 24.91
C MET A 603 -0.17 -19.65 25.65
N ILE A 604 -1.25 -18.88 25.64
CA ILE A 604 -1.26 -17.54 26.22
C ILE A 604 -1.53 -17.56 27.73
N THR A 605 -2.46 -18.40 28.17
CA THR A 605 -2.96 -18.41 29.55
C THR A 605 -2.26 -19.41 30.46
N CYS A 606 -1.67 -20.48 29.91
CA CYS A 606 -1.12 -21.58 30.71
C CYS A 606 0.39 -21.73 30.52
N ASN A 607 0.87 -21.88 29.27
CA ASN A 607 2.28 -22.17 28.98
C ASN A 607 2.77 -21.41 27.74
N ARG A 608 3.45 -20.28 27.96
CA ARG A 608 4.02 -19.44 26.90
C ARG A 608 5.23 -20.07 26.20
N ASP A 609 5.88 -21.04 26.83
CA ASP A 609 7.01 -21.79 26.26
C ASP A 609 6.54 -22.96 25.39
N MET A 610 5.23 -23.22 25.31
CA MET A 610 4.67 -24.26 24.45
C MET A 610 5.10 -24.04 22.99
N CYS A 611 5.55 -25.13 22.37
CA CYS A 611 5.93 -25.17 20.97
C CYS A 611 5.19 -26.31 20.27
N LYS A 612 4.41 -25.98 19.22
CA LYS A 612 3.76 -26.99 18.36
C LYS A 612 4.49 -27.08 17.02
N THR A 613 4.64 -28.29 16.47
CA THR A 613 5.27 -28.47 15.16
C THR A 613 4.22 -28.88 14.14
N LEU A 614 4.18 -28.16 13.02
CA LEU A 614 3.31 -28.44 11.89
C LEU A 614 4.17 -28.99 10.76
N THR A 615 3.75 -30.12 10.20
CA THR A 615 4.47 -30.78 9.10
C THR A 615 3.64 -30.66 7.82
N ASN A 616 4.23 -30.07 6.80
CA ASN A 616 3.71 -30.10 5.44
C ASN A 616 4.54 -31.12 4.64
N PRO A 617 3.99 -32.31 4.34
CA PRO A 617 4.76 -33.40 3.72
C PRO A 617 5.18 -33.09 2.27
N THR A 618 4.42 -32.24 1.57
CA THR A 618 4.57 -32.00 0.13
C THR A 618 4.70 -30.52 -0.19
N LYS A 619 5.58 -29.81 0.54
CA LYS A 619 5.84 -28.40 0.24
C LYS A 619 6.57 -28.28 -1.09
N ILE A 620 5.86 -27.77 -2.10
CA ILE A 620 6.45 -27.39 -3.38
C ILE A 620 7.44 -26.24 -3.15
N CYS A 621 8.68 -26.44 -3.57
CA CYS A 621 9.78 -25.50 -3.52
C CYS A 621 10.33 -25.27 -4.93
N ARG A 622 10.81 -24.06 -5.18
CA ARG A 622 11.45 -23.68 -6.44
C ARG A 622 12.95 -23.55 -6.21
N LEU A 623 13.76 -24.09 -7.13
CA LEU A 623 15.18 -23.77 -7.28
C LEU A 623 15.29 -22.71 -8.38
N PRO A 624 15.34 -21.41 -8.06
CA PRO A 624 15.24 -20.34 -9.05
C PRO A 624 16.33 -20.47 -10.12
N ASN A 625 17.57 -20.71 -9.69
CA ASN A 625 18.74 -20.81 -10.57
C ASN A 625 18.65 -21.99 -11.56
N GLN A 626 17.96 -23.07 -11.19
CA GLN A 626 17.81 -24.26 -12.03
C GLN A 626 16.44 -24.35 -12.70
N ARG A 627 15.52 -23.43 -12.39
CA ARG A 627 14.09 -23.47 -12.78
C ARG A 627 13.37 -24.79 -12.48
N LYS A 628 13.90 -25.57 -11.54
CA LYS A 628 13.28 -26.83 -11.12
C LYS A 628 12.28 -26.58 -10.00
N LEU A 629 11.17 -27.28 -10.07
CA LEU A 629 10.24 -27.45 -8.96
C LEU A 629 10.52 -28.81 -8.34
N PHE A 630 10.49 -28.87 -7.01
CA PHE A 630 10.61 -30.12 -6.28
C PHE A 630 9.74 -30.05 -5.03
N SER A 631 9.32 -31.23 -4.56
CA SER A 631 8.57 -31.35 -3.31
C SER A 631 9.54 -31.73 -2.20
N ARG A 632 9.37 -31.13 -1.02
CA ARG A 632 10.06 -31.55 0.21
C ARG A 632 9.11 -31.49 1.40
N GLU A 633 9.45 -32.24 2.43
CA GLU A 633 8.83 -32.07 3.73
C GLU A 633 9.27 -30.72 4.35
N GLU A 634 8.32 -29.94 4.85
CA GLU A 634 8.56 -28.69 5.58
C GLU A 634 8.00 -28.81 6.99
N LYS A 635 8.85 -28.62 8.02
CA LYS A 635 8.42 -28.53 9.42
C LYS A 635 8.46 -27.07 9.88
N LYS A 636 7.35 -26.58 10.40
CA LYS A 636 7.24 -25.24 11.00
C LYS A 636 6.93 -25.33 12.48
N LYS A 637 7.70 -24.61 13.29
CA LYS A 637 7.48 -24.51 14.74
C LYS A 637 6.62 -23.28 15.05
N TYR A 638 5.48 -23.50 15.67
CA TYR A 638 4.59 -22.48 16.21
C TYR A 638 4.87 -22.26 17.69
N LYS A 639 5.24 -21.03 18.06
CA LYS A 639 5.58 -20.61 19.42
C LYS A 639 5.16 -19.16 19.67
N PHE A 640 4.98 -18.79 20.94
CA PHE A 640 4.68 -17.42 21.34
C PHE A 640 5.90 -16.51 21.13
N THR A 641 5.71 -15.36 20.48
CA THR A 641 6.80 -14.43 20.11
C THR A 641 6.39 -12.96 20.19
N TYR A 642 5.44 -12.62 21.06
CA TYR A 642 4.95 -11.25 21.18
C TYR A 642 5.92 -10.38 21.99
N ASP A 643 6.45 -9.34 21.34
CA ASP A 643 7.48 -8.43 21.87
C ASP A 643 7.30 -6.98 21.35
N LYS A 644 6.07 -6.61 20.97
CA LYS A 644 5.77 -5.24 20.50
C LYS A 644 5.43 -4.26 21.62
N ARG A 645 5.05 -4.77 22.78
CA ARG A 645 4.58 -4.03 23.97
C ARG A 645 5.02 -4.78 25.22
N VAL A 646 4.91 -4.11 26.36
CA VAL A 646 5.10 -4.72 27.69
C VAL A 646 3.88 -5.57 28.02
N ILE A 647 4.08 -6.82 28.41
CA ILE A 647 3.00 -7.73 28.80
C ILE A 647 2.75 -7.62 30.31
N LEU A 648 1.51 -7.32 30.68
CA LEU A 648 1.09 -7.27 32.09
C LEU A 648 0.57 -8.64 32.57
N PRO A 649 0.55 -8.91 33.89
CA PRO A 649 0.09 -10.19 34.45
C PRO A 649 -1.34 -10.57 34.06
N ASN A 650 -2.21 -9.57 33.85
CA ASN A 650 -3.62 -9.76 33.46
C ASN A 650 -3.83 -9.94 31.94
N CYS A 651 -2.76 -10.22 31.18
CA CYS A 651 -2.76 -10.32 29.72
C CYS A 651 -3.08 -9.02 28.96
N ASN A 652 -3.22 -7.87 29.64
CA ASN A 652 -3.18 -6.57 28.97
C ASN A 652 -1.74 -6.28 28.53
N THR A 653 -1.59 -5.37 27.57
CA THR A 653 -0.27 -4.90 27.13
C THR A 653 -0.23 -3.38 27.04
N VAL A 654 0.89 -2.78 27.43
CA VAL A 654 1.10 -1.33 27.40
C VAL A 654 2.30 -0.98 26.53
N PRO A 655 2.35 0.22 25.92
CA PRO A 655 3.48 0.61 25.09
C PRO A 655 4.78 0.60 25.89
N TYR A 656 5.91 0.34 25.22
CA TYR A 656 7.22 0.50 25.85
C TYR A 656 7.41 1.91 26.39
N GLY A 657 7.73 2.04 27.67
CA GLY A 657 7.88 3.35 28.32
C GLY A 657 6.66 3.90 29.05
N TYR A 658 5.54 3.15 29.09
CA TYR A 658 4.35 3.51 29.85
C TYR A 658 4.65 3.59 31.37
N LYS A 659 4.16 4.62 32.06
CA LYS A 659 4.35 4.82 33.51
C LYS A 659 3.08 5.23 34.23
#